data_AF-A0A0M9VVS0-F1
#
_entry.id   AF-A0A0M9VVS0-F1
#
_cell.length_a   1.000
_cell.length_b   1.000
_cell.length_c   1.000
_cell.angle_alpha   90.00
_cell.angle_beta   90.00
_cell.angle_gamma   90.00
#
_symmetry.space_group_name_H-M   'P 1'
#
loop_
_entity.id
_entity.type
_entity.pdbx_description
1 polymer ?
#
loop_
_entity_poly.entity_id
_entity_poly.type
_entity_poly.pdbx_seq_one_letter_code
_entity_poly.pdbx_strand_id
1 'polypeptide(L)'
;MGRFSTRLKNLLGSNKKKKDAAGSSKTHQINVDVVVEEGGEEEEQEQEQEKEQEQEQEQEQEQEQEQEQEQEEEEEEEELPAEETAHDEEEKEQDEGLDLWAEAFRQMEQRKPELAADYLRHINAFQGSDGSGSGSGSGSGSGSGSGSGSGSGSGSGSLVLPVDFRSAEPVIGQLLANREMRQWRIPLLDKDIKIRAQVERLAKFCLFTNEIVKQALSSQPCAALAWSGVSILLPLINSGKIQHTSMLDGFEYIGEVQLYWKFYEQGPQSQAQPCPKDIRKALIKLYSHIVEYQASVICHLSSAQLSRSWQKALDSNGWDDQKQTIAKMDKHCVRLVSESDRIKIQEQRDLQLREIQESREILNEIHEAIRSSDAKAEVRHRNDVESALLRDLSSDYEHFKNVNPKRVDGTCEWLFNDDCFREWRSRESSSLLWVTASPGCGKSVLARCLIDESRLSNNAATTIVCYFFFQTGVDGQMDSASALSALVHQLLIQDSGGQMLLKGLESYKKHGDKLSHNFEELWRLLVACARSYPSGEIIVVLDALDECGEQSRESLLQALDSFFTISSQNTRLKFLVTSRPYDDLESAFERHTNRKTFFRIDGDEKAAEIELEINIVIDTKVEEFARDFSEAHRKALTDRLKTMENRTYLWLHLTFDIIKTKRASFSKASQIHNLLDSIPRTVSDAYEVILKHVSEDLDDRSLTQSLLELVLAATRPLTLDEVNYALTLTTAGHEFSSQAEIDDELWPKGRFKSVVRNLSGLFIIVCDSRLSLIHLTAREFLTDQKKKGQWHGFS
;
A
#
# COMPACT_ATOMS: atom_id res chain seq x y z
N MET A 1 -40.76 10.84 22.75
CA MET A 1 -42.01 10.91 21.95
C MET A 1 -42.39 12.36 21.76
N GLY A 2 -42.64 12.76 20.51
CA GLY A 2 -43.54 13.87 20.18
C GLY A 2 -42.92 15.27 20.11
N ARG A 3 -42.68 15.71 18.86
CA ARG A 3 -42.54 17.10 18.39
C ARG A 3 -41.11 17.67 18.29
N PHE A 4 -40.34 17.13 17.34
CA PHE A 4 -39.39 17.90 16.51
C PHE A 4 -39.19 17.22 15.12
N SER A 5 -40.28 16.73 14.52
CA SER A 5 -40.29 16.02 13.23
C SER A 5 -41.35 16.57 12.25
N THR A 6 -41.56 17.88 12.24
CA THR A 6 -42.59 18.52 11.39
C THR A 6 -42.07 19.72 10.61
N ARG A 7 -40.80 19.69 10.17
CA ARG A 7 -40.25 20.73 9.28
C ARG A 7 -39.46 20.26 8.07
N LEU A 8 -39.46 18.95 7.76
CA LEU A 8 -38.80 18.39 6.57
C LEU A 8 -39.73 17.61 5.62
N LYS A 9 -41.06 17.82 5.70
CA LYS A 9 -42.05 17.17 4.82
C LYS A 9 -42.71 18.09 3.79
N ASN A 10 -42.29 19.36 3.68
CA ASN A 10 -42.92 20.34 2.78
C ASN A 10 -42.08 20.73 1.54
N LEU A 11 -41.01 20.00 1.19
CA LEU A 11 -40.19 20.32 0.02
C LEU A 11 -40.18 19.26 -1.09
N LEU A 12 -40.96 18.19 -0.97
CA LEU A 12 -41.09 17.17 -2.02
C LEU A 12 -42.55 16.79 -2.22
N GLY A 13 -43.22 17.45 -3.17
CA GLY A 13 -44.51 16.99 -3.66
C GLY A 13 -45.34 18.05 -4.35
N SER A 14 -45.03 18.38 -5.60
CA SER A 14 -46.02 18.63 -6.67
C SER A 14 -45.32 19.10 -7.95
N ASN A 15 -45.19 18.22 -8.94
CA ASN A 15 -45.97 18.34 -10.18
C ASN A 15 -45.46 17.38 -11.26
N LYS A 16 -46.34 16.48 -11.68
CA LYS A 16 -46.18 15.61 -12.84
C LYS A 16 -47.37 15.84 -13.78
N LYS A 17 -47.06 16.00 -15.07
CA LYS A 17 -47.85 15.78 -16.30
C LYS A 17 -48.72 16.92 -16.87
N LYS A 18 -48.37 17.38 -18.07
CA LYS A 18 -48.88 16.92 -19.40
C LYS A 18 -48.09 17.63 -20.53
N LYS A 19 -47.47 16.91 -21.49
CA LYS A 19 -47.96 16.51 -22.86
C LYS A 19 -48.14 17.71 -23.82
N ASP A 20 -47.77 17.73 -25.10
CA ASP A 20 -47.20 16.79 -26.09
C ASP A 20 -46.72 17.63 -27.31
N ALA A 21 -45.80 17.06 -28.11
CA ALA A 21 -45.64 17.14 -29.58
C ALA A 21 -44.78 18.24 -30.30
N ALA A 22 -43.75 17.72 -31.00
CA ALA A 22 -43.38 17.89 -32.42
C ALA A 22 -42.08 18.65 -32.79
N GLY A 23 -41.13 17.91 -33.38
CA GLY A 23 -40.55 18.28 -34.69
C GLY A 23 -39.07 18.68 -34.80
N SER A 24 -38.25 17.73 -35.29
CA SER A 24 -37.21 17.90 -36.33
C SER A 24 -35.85 18.57 -36.05
N SER A 25 -34.82 17.71 -36.03
CA SER A 25 -33.54 17.75 -36.78
C SER A 25 -32.47 18.83 -36.53
N LYS A 26 -31.29 18.29 -36.18
CA LYS A 26 -29.91 18.64 -36.57
C LYS A 26 -29.16 19.77 -35.85
N THR A 27 -27.94 19.39 -35.47
CA THR A 27 -26.70 20.18 -35.32
C THR A 27 -26.68 21.22 -34.22
N HIS A 28 -25.98 20.93 -33.12
CA HIS A 28 -24.72 21.60 -32.74
C HIS A 28 -24.14 20.89 -31.50
N GLN A 29 -23.14 20.06 -31.76
CA GLN A 29 -22.10 19.73 -30.78
C GLN A 29 -21.15 20.94 -30.73
N ILE A 30 -20.55 21.21 -29.57
CA ILE A 30 -19.58 22.27 -29.22
C ILE A 30 -20.20 23.36 -28.33
N ASN A 31 -19.53 23.61 -27.20
CA ASN A 31 -19.78 24.57 -26.09
C ASN A 31 -20.56 24.04 -24.87
N VAL A 32 -19.91 23.16 -24.08
CA VAL A 32 -20.21 23.03 -22.63
C VAL A 32 -18.93 23.07 -21.75
N ASP A 33 -17.73 23.15 -22.32
CA ASP A 33 -16.47 23.17 -21.56
C ASP A 33 -15.81 24.56 -21.44
N VAL A 34 -16.55 25.66 -21.59
CA VAL A 34 -15.99 27.04 -21.45
C VAL A 34 -16.66 27.86 -20.34
N VAL A 35 -17.81 27.43 -19.80
CA VAL A 35 -18.56 28.21 -18.79
C VAL A 35 -18.27 27.76 -17.35
N VAL A 36 -17.43 26.74 -17.15
CA VAL A 36 -17.06 26.24 -15.81
C VAL A 36 -15.63 26.65 -15.41
N GLU A 37 -14.77 27.04 -16.35
CA GLU A 37 -13.43 27.57 -16.03
C GLU A 37 -13.43 29.10 -15.77
N GLU A 38 -14.27 29.89 -16.44
CA GLU A 38 -14.32 31.35 -16.20
C GLU A 38 -14.91 31.75 -14.83
N GLY A 39 -15.75 30.89 -14.21
CA GLY A 39 -16.33 31.18 -12.89
C GLY A 39 -15.40 30.85 -11.71
N GLY A 40 -14.37 30.02 -11.92
CA GLY A 40 -13.38 29.69 -10.90
C GLY A 40 -12.26 30.73 -10.79
N GLU A 41 -11.86 31.33 -11.91
CA GLU A 41 -10.81 32.37 -11.94
C GLU A 41 -11.28 33.71 -11.35
N GLU A 42 -12.57 34.07 -11.46
CA GLU A 42 -13.13 35.26 -10.81
C GLU A 42 -13.23 35.11 -9.28
N GLU A 43 -13.60 33.93 -8.76
CA GLU A 43 -13.64 33.68 -7.30
C GLU A 43 -12.23 33.58 -6.67
N GLU A 44 -11.23 33.11 -7.42
CA GLU A 44 -9.84 33.09 -6.95
C GLU A 44 -9.23 34.50 -6.91
N GLN A 45 -9.55 35.36 -7.89
CA GLN A 45 -9.11 36.77 -7.90
C GLN A 45 -9.79 37.62 -6.81
N GLU A 46 -11.07 37.39 -6.50
CA GLU A 46 -11.72 38.06 -5.36
C GLU A 46 -11.10 37.65 -4.02
N GLN A 47 -10.74 36.36 -3.83
CA GLN A 47 -10.08 35.90 -2.61
C GLN A 47 -8.64 36.41 -2.47
N GLU A 48 -7.93 36.62 -3.58
CA GLU A 48 -6.58 37.19 -3.57
C GLU A 48 -6.64 38.69 -3.25
N GLN A 49 -7.63 39.43 -3.77
CA GLN A 49 -7.86 40.84 -3.41
C GLN A 49 -8.30 41.04 -1.96
N GLU A 50 -9.13 40.15 -1.39
CA GLU A 50 -9.49 40.22 0.03
C GLU A 50 -8.29 40.00 0.94
N LYS A 51 -7.37 39.09 0.56
CA LYS A 51 -6.13 38.86 1.32
C LYS A 51 -5.14 40.02 1.24
N GLU A 52 -5.02 40.66 0.08
CA GLU A 52 -4.17 41.86 -0.05
C GLU A 52 -4.75 43.02 0.76
N GLN A 53 -6.08 43.18 0.81
CA GLN A 53 -6.73 44.19 1.67
C GLN A 53 -6.57 43.90 3.17
N GLU A 54 -6.63 42.63 3.60
CA GLU A 54 -6.35 42.26 5.00
C GLU A 54 -4.88 42.54 5.38
N GLN A 55 -3.92 42.29 4.46
CA GLN A 55 -2.51 42.61 4.68
C GLN A 55 -2.22 44.11 4.75
N GLU A 56 -2.88 44.92 3.91
CA GLU A 56 -2.75 46.38 3.98
C GLU A 56 -3.35 46.94 5.27
N GLN A 57 -4.47 46.39 5.76
CA GLN A 57 -5.05 46.79 7.05
C GLN A 57 -4.18 46.39 8.26
N GLU A 58 -3.52 45.24 8.22
CA GLU A 58 -2.57 44.86 9.27
C GLU A 58 -1.33 45.77 9.28
N GLN A 59 -0.81 46.17 8.11
CA GLN A 59 0.30 47.13 8.03
C GLN A 59 -0.08 48.54 8.48
N GLU A 60 -1.29 49.01 8.18
CA GLU A 60 -1.78 50.31 8.69
C GLU A 60 -1.95 50.27 10.22
N GLN A 61 -2.42 49.16 10.80
CA GLN A 61 -2.51 49.01 12.26
C GLN A 61 -1.15 48.96 12.95
N GLU A 62 -0.13 48.31 12.34
CA GLU A 62 1.23 48.32 12.87
C GLU A 62 1.85 49.73 12.82
N GLN A 63 1.60 50.50 11.76
CA GLN A 63 2.08 51.89 11.67
C GLN A 63 1.37 52.84 12.65
N GLU A 64 0.07 52.65 12.91
CA GLU A 64 -0.65 53.41 13.94
C GLU A 64 -0.13 53.08 15.35
N GLN A 65 0.21 51.81 15.64
CA GLN A 65 0.81 51.43 16.92
C GLN A 65 2.23 51.96 17.13
N GLU A 66 3.05 52.03 16.07
CA GLU A 66 4.38 52.66 16.13
C GLU A 66 4.27 54.18 16.36
N GLN A 67 3.28 54.85 15.76
CA GLN A 67 3.05 56.29 16.01
C GLN A 67 2.47 56.59 17.41
N GLU A 68 1.64 55.70 17.97
CA GLU A 68 1.18 55.82 19.36
C GLU A 68 2.33 55.60 20.37
N GLN A 69 3.26 54.67 20.09
CA GLN A 69 4.46 54.47 20.93
C GLN A 69 5.45 55.64 20.87
N GLU A 70 5.64 56.26 19.70
CA GLU A 70 6.48 57.47 19.59
C GLU A 70 5.85 58.68 20.30
N GLN A 71 4.51 58.78 20.37
CA GLN A 71 3.82 59.82 21.14
C GLN A 71 3.86 59.58 22.66
N GLU A 72 3.82 58.33 23.13
CA GLU A 72 4.01 57.99 24.55
C GLU A 72 5.46 58.22 25.02
N GLU A 73 6.47 58.00 24.15
CA GLU A 73 7.88 58.30 24.47
C GLU A 73 8.16 59.83 24.53
N GLU A 74 7.43 60.67 23.79
CA GLU A 74 7.54 62.14 23.91
C GLU A 74 6.80 62.72 25.15
N GLU A 75 5.75 62.05 25.66
CA GLU A 75 5.05 62.49 26.88
C GLU A 75 5.75 62.06 28.20
N GLU A 76 6.62 61.03 28.19
CA GLU A 76 7.41 60.62 29.38
C GLU A 76 8.70 61.43 29.61
N GLU A 77 9.08 62.37 28.72
CA GLU A 77 10.25 63.25 28.92
C GLU A 77 10.04 64.39 29.96
N GLU A 78 8.82 64.58 30.48
CA GLU A 78 8.49 65.71 31.36
C GLU A 78 8.12 65.36 32.81
N GLU A 79 8.71 64.32 33.44
CA GLU A 79 8.58 64.16 34.91
C GLU A 79 9.80 63.49 35.56
N LEU A 80 10.81 64.30 35.91
CA LEU A 80 11.87 63.92 36.85
C LEU A 80 11.67 64.67 38.19
N PRO A 81 11.45 63.98 39.33
CA PRO A 81 11.63 64.61 40.62
C PRO A 81 13.11 64.58 41.02
N ALA A 82 13.56 65.74 41.50
CA ALA A 82 14.83 65.94 42.17
C ALA A 82 14.83 65.36 43.61
N GLU A 83 16.03 65.32 44.19
CA GLU A 83 16.41 64.91 45.56
C GLU A 83 16.78 63.42 45.69
N GLU A 84 17.89 63.02 46.31
CA GLU A 84 18.51 63.58 47.50
C GLU A 84 20.01 63.22 47.55
N THR A 85 20.87 64.24 47.71
CA THR A 85 22.30 64.09 48.01
C THR A 85 22.51 64.00 49.52
N ALA A 86 23.09 62.90 50.01
CA ALA A 86 24.12 62.86 51.06
C ALA A 86 24.31 61.44 51.60
N HIS A 87 25.51 60.86 51.40
CA HIS A 87 26.49 60.68 52.47
C HIS A 87 27.68 59.89 51.91
N ASP A 88 28.83 60.56 51.88
CA ASP A 88 30.14 59.94 51.73
C ASP A 88 30.42 59.06 52.95
N GLU A 89 30.57 57.75 52.75
CA GLU A 89 31.43 56.91 53.57
C GLU A 89 32.38 56.15 52.63
N GLU A 90 33.66 56.53 52.71
CA GLU A 90 34.78 55.84 52.10
C GLU A 90 34.94 54.45 52.74
N GLU A 91 34.35 53.41 52.13
CA GLU A 91 34.82 52.04 52.34
C GLU A 91 35.94 51.72 51.34
N LYS A 92 37.16 51.67 51.88
CA LYS A 92 38.31 51.00 51.25
C LYS A 92 37.98 49.52 51.09
N GLU A 93 37.71 49.07 49.87
CA GLU A 93 37.77 47.65 49.54
C GLU A 93 38.73 47.36 48.38
N GLN A 94 39.47 46.28 48.59
CA GLN A 94 40.60 45.80 47.81
C GLN A 94 40.16 45.43 46.39
N ASP A 95 40.70 46.13 45.40
CA ASP A 95 40.62 45.80 43.98
C ASP A 95 41.51 44.57 43.69
N GLU A 96 41.06 43.38 44.12
CA GLU A 96 41.54 42.10 43.59
C GLU A 96 40.56 41.65 42.50
N GLY A 97 41.08 41.34 41.31
CA GLY A 97 40.31 41.12 40.09
C GLY A 97 39.35 39.94 40.17
N LEU A 98 38.15 40.22 40.68
CA LEU A 98 37.04 39.27 40.79
C LEU A 98 36.22 39.18 39.49
N ASP A 99 35.74 37.98 39.21
CA ASP A 99 34.85 37.62 38.09
C ASP A 99 33.52 38.42 38.15
N LEU A 100 33.09 38.98 37.00
CA LEU A 100 31.83 39.74 36.84
C LEU A 100 30.63 38.94 37.35
N TRP A 101 30.58 37.65 37.03
CA TRP A 101 29.48 36.76 37.40
C TRP A 101 29.49 36.39 38.89
N ALA A 102 30.68 36.31 39.51
CA ALA A 102 30.80 36.04 40.93
C ALA A 102 30.31 37.22 41.79
N GLU A 103 30.56 38.45 41.34
CA GLU A 103 30.05 39.66 42.00
C GLU A 103 28.54 39.83 41.78
N ALA A 104 28.06 39.54 40.56
CA ALA A 104 26.65 39.57 40.23
C ALA A 104 25.83 38.57 41.07
N PHE A 105 26.35 37.36 41.28
CA PHE A 105 25.72 36.37 42.15
C PHE A 105 25.66 36.83 43.61
N ARG A 106 26.75 37.41 44.14
CA ARG A 106 26.77 37.98 45.51
C ARG A 106 25.74 39.10 45.68
N GLN A 107 25.60 40.00 44.70
CA GLN A 107 24.56 41.02 44.74
C GLN A 107 23.14 40.44 44.70
N MET A 108 22.91 39.37 43.92
CA MET A 108 21.62 38.67 43.91
C MET A 108 21.34 38.02 45.28
N GLU A 109 22.34 37.35 45.87
CA GLU A 109 22.24 36.69 47.18
C GLU A 109 21.93 37.69 48.31
N GLN A 110 22.56 38.87 48.30
CA GLN A 110 22.25 39.93 49.26
C GLN A 110 20.83 40.48 49.10
N ARG A 111 20.34 40.63 47.86
CA ARG A 111 18.98 41.12 47.57
C ARG A 111 17.90 40.09 47.87
N LYS A 112 18.15 38.80 47.58
CA LYS A 112 17.17 37.71 47.69
C LYS A 112 17.82 36.43 48.26
N PRO A 113 18.13 36.39 49.57
CA PRO A 113 18.87 35.27 50.18
C PRO A 113 18.10 33.95 50.17
N GLU A 114 16.76 33.99 50.30
CA GLU A 114 15.92 32.79 50.23
C GLU A 114 15.92 32.17 48.82
N LEU A 115 15.83 33.00 47.77
CA LEU A 115 15.88 32.55 46.38
C LEU A 115 17.25 31.96 46.03
N ALA A 116 18.33 32.60 46.49
CA ALA A 116 19.68 32.09 46.31
C ALA A 116 19.88 30.73 46.98
N ALA A 117 19.36 30.53 48.20
CA ALA A 117 19.43 29.27 48.92
C ALA A 117 18.65 28.14 48.20
N ASP A 118 17.45 28.43 47.70
CA ASP A 118 16.65 27.46 46.96
C ASP A 118 17.25 27.14 45.58
N TYR A 119 17.79 28.15 44.88
CA TYR A 119 18.48 27.98 43.61
C TYR A 119 19.72 27.08 43.76
N LEU A 120 20.56 27.34 44.77
CA LEU A 120 21.70 26.50 45.09
C LEU A 120 21.28 25.10 45.52
N ARG A 121 20.18 24.96 46.30
CA ARG A 121 19.63 23.65 46.67
C ARG A 121 19.20 22.85 45.42
N HIS A 122 18.57 23.48 44.44
CA HIS A 122 18.15 22.80 43.22
C HIS A 122 19.33 22.38 42.34
N ILE A 123 20.31 23.26 42.18
CA ILE A 123 21.57 22.93 41.50
C ILE A 123 22.27 21.76 42.21
N ASN A 124 22.29 21.75 43.55
CA ASN A 124 22.90 20.68 44.33
C ASN A 124 22.07 19.38 44.35
N ALA A 125 20.75 19.44 44.27
CA ALA A 125 19.89 18.25 44.18
C ALA A 125 20.12 17.47 42.87
N PHE A 126 20.42 18.18 41.78
CA PHE A 126 20.87 17.56 40.53
C PHE A 126 22.22 16.83 40.63
N GLN A 127 23.03 17.12 41.66
CA GLN A 127 24.31 16.43 41.94
C GLN A 127 24.11 15.08 42.66
N GLY A 128 22.98 14.87 43.34
CA GLY A 128 22.78 13.77 44.29
C GLY A 128 22.00 12.54 43.78
N SER A 129 21.41 12.60 42.58
CA SER A 129 20.68 11.46 42.01
C SER A 129 21.52 10.76 40.92
N ASP A 130 22.48 9.95 41.35
CA ASP A 130 22.81 8.65 40.72
C ASP A 130 24.00 8.02 41.45
N GLY A 131 23.67 7.40 42.59
CA GLY A 131 24.60 6.66 43.44
C GLY A 131 23.90 5.57 44.26
N SER A 132 22.81 4.99 43.74
CA SER A 132 22.22 3.77 44.31
C SER A 132 21.67 2.88 43.21
N GLY A 133 22.57 2.22 42.50
CA GLY A 133 22.24 1.08 41.66
C GLY A 133 21.70 -0.05 42.54
N SER A 134 20.42 -0.39 42.33
CA SER A 134 19.81 -1.64 42.75
C SER A 134 20.47 -2.81 42.02
N GLY A 135 21.59 -3.27 42.56
CA GLY A 135 22.15 -4.59 42.28
C GLY A 135 21.44 -5.65 43.12
N SER A 136 20.46 -6.31 42.52
CA SER A 136 19.96 -7.60 43.00
C SER A 136 21.04 -8.66 42.83
N GLY A 137 21.55 -9.19 43.94
CA GLY A 137 22.54 -10.27 43.94
C GLY A 137 22.98 -10.69 45.34
N SER A 138 22.18 -11.57 45.96
CA SER A 138 22.60 -12.68 46.85
C SER A 138 23.77 -12.50 47.84
N GLY A 139 23.47 -12.72 49.13
CA GLY A 139 24.31 -13.56 49.99
C GLY A 139 24.89 -12.93 51.27
N SER A 140 24.29 -13.30 52.40
CA SER A 140 24.95 -13.68 53.68
C SER A 140 25.89 -12.72 54.41
N GLY A 141 25.58 -12.47 55.69
CA GLY A 141 26.61 -12.34 56.74
C GLY A 141 26.49 -11.13 57.66
N SER A 142 25.79 -11.30 58.79
CA SER A 142 26.17 -10.94 60.17
C SER A 142 27.06 -9.70 60.45
N GLY A 143 26.63 -8.85 61.38
CA GLY A 143 27.54 -8.15 62.30
C GLY A 143 27.18 -6.73 62.76
N SER A 144 26.45 -6.65 63.87
CA SER A 144 26.65 -5.79 65.06
C SER A 144 27.44 -4.47 65.00
N GLY A 145 26.89 -3.42 65.64
CA GLY A 145 27.65 -2.40 66.39
C GLY A 145 27.21 -0.94 66.14
N SER A 146 26.23 -0.36 66.84
CA SER A 146 26.31 0.41 68.12
C SER A 146 27.23 1.65 68.16
N GLY A 147 26.64 2.81 68.55
CA GLY A 147 27.34 4.00 69.09
C GLY A 147 26.95 5.30 68.35
N SER A 148 25.94 6.08 68.74
CA SER A 148 25.82 6.95 69.94
C SER A 148 26.91 8.02 70.03
N GLY A 149 26.55 9.31 70.00
CA GLY A 149 27.47 10.36 70.48
C GLY A 149 27.21 11.78 69.99
N SER A 150 26.26 12.44 70.64
CA SER A 150 25.96 13.88 70.66
C SER A 150 27.16 14.77 71.05
N GLY A 151 27.18 16.02 70.57
CA GLY A 151 28.08 17.05 71.10
C GLY A 151 27.94 18.41 70.41
N SER A 152 27.14 19.29 71.01
CA SER A 152 26.92 20.70 70.69
C SER A 152 28.14 21.59 71.01
N GLY A 153 28.32 22.65 70.23
CA GLY A 153 29.27 23.73 70.52
C GLY A 153 28.98 24.98 69.69
N SER A 154 28.47 26.02 70.35
CA SER A 154 28.23 27.35 69.78
C SER A 154 29.54 28.15 69.76
N GLY A 155 29.85 28.79 68.64
CA GLY A 155 30.96 29.74 68.50
C GLY A 155 30.79 30.59 67.24
N SER A 156 30.49 31.87 67.42
CA SER A 156 30.39 32.91 66.38
C SER A 156 31.76 33.24 65.79
N GLY A 157 31.91 33.23 64.46
CA GLY A 157 33.07 33.80 63.77
C GLY A 157 33.18 33.39 62.30
N SER A 158 32.94 34.35 61.41
CA SER A 158 33.17 34.33 59.94
C SER A 158 32.29 33.37 59.12
N LEU A 159 31.29 33.93 58.43
CA LEU A 159 30.55 33.25 57.35
C LEU A 159 31.49 33.09 56.15
N VAL A 160 32.21 31.97 56.12
CA VAL A 160 32.84 31.45 54.92
C VAL A 160 31.71 31.13 53.93
N LEU A 161 31.76 31.71 52.73
CA LEU A 161 30.85 31.40 51.63
C LEU A 161 30.79 29.87 51.46
N PRO A 162 29.63 29.22 51.67
CA PRO A 162 29.50 27.81 51.41
C PRO A 162 29.46 27.63 49.90
N VAL A 163 30.29 26.73 49.37
CA VAL A 163 30.59 26.48 47.96
C VAL A 163 31.86 27.21 47.51
N ASP A 164 32.96 26.45 47.42
CA ASP A 164 34.16 26.86 46.70
C ASP A 164 33.81 26.89 45.20
N PHE A 165 33.32 28.04 44.72
CA PHE A 165 32.86 28.24 43.33
C PHE A 165 33.92 27.84 42.30
N ARG A 166 35.19 27.75 42.69
CA ARG A 166 36.30 27.27 41.83
C ARG A 166 36.16 25.81 41.37
N SER A 167 35.26 25.02 41.96
CA SER A 167 35.05 23.60 41.62
C SER A 167 33.70 23.30 40.91
N ALA A 168 33.07 24.28 40.24
CA ALA A 168 31.79 24.07 39.54
C ALA A 168 31.89 23.22 38.25
N GLU A 169 33.11 22.96 37.77
CA GLU A 169 33.38 22.27 36.50
C GLU A 169 32.76 20.86 36.36
N PRO A 170 32.85 19.96 37.38
CA PRO A 170 32.25 18.63 37.31
C PRO A 170 30.72 18.67 37.29
N VAL A 171 30.12 19.61 38.03
CA VAL A 171 28.67 19.79 38.14
C VAL A 171 28.08 20.14 36.78
N ILE A 172 28.73 21.05 36.06
CA ILE A 172 28.26 21.53 34.78
C ILE A 172 28.54 20.51 33.67
N GLY A 173 29.68 19.79 33.74
CA GLY A 173 29.95 18.65 32.86
C GLY A 173 28.89 17.55 32.95
N GLN A 174 28.42 17.23 34.16
CA GLN A 174 27.34 16.27 34.38
C GLN A 174 26.00 16.73 33.76
N LEU A 175 25.67 18.02 33.90
CA LEU A 175 24.46 18.61 33.33
C LEU A 175 24.47 18.59 31.79
N LEU A 176 25.64 18.84 31.17
CA LEU A 176 25.82 18.74 29.72
C LEU A 176 25.72 17.29 29.21
N ALA A 177 26.26 16.31 29.94
CA ALA A 177 26.17 14.89 29.57
C ALA A 177 24.75 14.32 29.69
N ASN A 178 24.01 14.68 30.76
CA ASN A 178 22.62 14.27 30.96
C ASN A 178 21.68 14.74 29.85
N ARG A 179 22.04 15.83 29.16
CA ARG A 179 21.33 16.36 28.00
C ARG A 179 21.53 15.50 26.76
N GLU A 180 22.74 15.04 26.48
CA GLU A 180 23.08 14.26 25.27
C GLU A 180 22.46 12.84 25.30
N MET A 181 22.32 12.25 26.49
CA MET A 181 21.76 10.90 26.65
C MET A 181 20.23 10.80 26.53
N ARG A 182 19.49 11.91 26.63
CA ARG A 182 18.03 11.91 26.53
C ARG A 182 17.58 12.29 25.10
N GLN A 183 17.57 11.33 24.19
CA GLN A 183 16.86 11.49 22.92
C GLN A 183 15.34 11.61 23.18
N TRP A 184 14.78 12.74 22.81
CA TRP A 184 13.41 13.16 23.14
C TRP A 184 12.36 12.44 22.30
N ARG A 185 11.42 11.74 22.94
CA ARG A 185 10.18 11.25 22.30
C ARG A 185 8.99 11.73 23.12
N ILE A 186 7.99 12.29 22.45
CA ILE A 186 6.72 12.70 23.06
C ILE A 186 5.65 11.72 22.60
N PRO A 187 5.04 10.95 23.52
CA PRO A 187 3.72 10.39 23.27
C PRO A 187 2.72 11.04 24.23
N LEU A 188 1.64 11.66 23.73
CA LEU A 188 0.39 11.75 24.49
C LEU A 188 -0.82 12.13 23.63
N LEU A 189 -1.96 11.59 24.06
CA LEU A 189 -3.22 11.43 23.35
C LEU A 189 -3.86 12.73 22.83
N ASP A 190 -4.13 12.72 21.53
CA ASP A 190 -5.32 13.24 20.83
C ASP A 190 -5.66 14.75 20.90
N LYS A 191 -4.67 15.64 21.06
CA LYS A 191 -4.71 17.05 20.57
C LYS A 191 -3.37 17.77 20.77
N ASP A 192 -2.79 18.26 19.66
CA ASP A 192 -1.58 19.09 19.65
C ASP A 192 -1.86 20.52 20.14
N ILE A 193 -1.05 21.03 21.07
CA ILE A 193 -1.04 22.43 21.49
C ILE A 193 0.21 23.10 20.93
N LYS A 194 0.04 24.25 20.25
CA LYS A 194 1.11 25.08 19.70
C LYS A 194 1.94 25.72 20.83
N ILE A 195 3.02 25.05 21.26
CA ILE A 195 4.20 25.69 21.90
C ILE A 195 5.49 25.31 21.13
N ARG A 196 5.32 24.80 19.91
CA ARG A 196 6.43 24.23 19.12
C ARG A 196 7.47 25.28 18.75
N ALA A 197 7.07 26.50 18.40
CA ALA A 197 8.00 27.56 17.97
C ALA A 197 8.94 28.03 19.09
N GLN A 198 8.44 28.28 20.30
CA GLN A 198 9.26 28.73 21.43
C GLN A 198 10.13 27.60 22.01
N VAL A 199 9.59 26.38 22.13
CA VAL A 199 10.37 25.21 22.57
C VAL A 199 11.47 24.88 21.57
N GLU A 200 11.20 25.03 20.28
CA GLU A 200 12.20 24.86 19.22
C GLU A 200 13.27 25.96 19.29
N ARG A 201 12.89 27.25 19.44
CA ARG A 201 13.82 28.38 19.63
C ARG A 201 14.72 28.18 20.87
N LEU A 202 14.16 27.73 21.99
CA LEU A 202 14.88 27.44 23.23
C LEU A 202 15.81 26.23 23.10
N ALA A 203 15.38 25.16 22.41
CA ALA A 203 16.23 24.01 22.14
C ALA A 203 17.45 24.38 21.28
N LYS A 204 17.24 25.27 20.29
CA LYS A 204 18.28 25.83 19.43
C LYS A 204 19.25 26.73 20.23
N PHE A 205 18.73 27.63 21.07
CA PHE A 205 19.55 28.45 21.97
C PHE A 205 20.41 27.57 22.90
N CYS A 206 19.83 26.53 23.49
CA CYS A 206 20.57 25.62 24.35
C CYS A 206 21.67 24.85 23.60
N LEU A 207 21.46 24.44 22.34
CA LEU A 207 22.48 23.70 21.56
C LEU A 207 23.69 24.57 21.30
N PHE A 208 23.44 25.84 21.01
CA PHE A 208 24.45 26.87 20.88
C PHE A 208 25.19 27.16 22.20
N THR A 209 24.49 27.26 23.34
CA THR A 209 25.15 27.51 24.63
C THR A 209 26.06 26.36 25.07
N ASN A 210 25.99 25.17 24.48
CA ASN A 210 26.87 24.04 24.82
C ASN A 210 28.36 24.40 24.65
N GLU A 211 28.72 25.06 23.55
CA GLU A 211 30.11 25.44 23.28
C GLU A 211 30.55 26.64 24.12
N ILE A 212 29.62 27.57 24.36
CA ILE A 212 29.79 28.73 25.24
C ILE A 212 30.03 28.30 26.69
N VAL A 213 29.28 27.32 27.19
CA VAL A 213 29.42 26.75 28.53
C VAL A 213 30.76 26.03 28.62
N LYS A 214 31.15 25.22 27.63
CA LYS A 214 32.48 24.57 27.56
C LYS A 214 33.64 25.57 27.62
N GLN A 215 33.50 26.70 26.94
CA GLN A 215 34.50 27.78 27.01
C GLN A 215 34.49 28.48 28.38
N ALA A 216 33.31 28.83 28.90
CA ALA A 216 33.17 29.48 30.21
C ALA A 216 33.68 28.59 31.36
N LEU A 217 33.52 27.26 31.26
CA LEU A 217 34.06 26.28 32.20
C LEU A 217 35.58 26.42 32.38
N SER A 218 36.29 26.73 31.29
CA SER A 218 37.74 26.87 31.30
C SER A 218 38.26 28.20 31.88
N SER A 219 37.40 29.23 31.98
CA SER A 219 37.81 30.60 32.32
C SER A 219 37.13 31.19 33.57
N GLN A 220 35.86 30.87 33.84
CA GLN A 220 35.00 31.51 34.86
C GLN A 220 33.88 30.57 35.37
N PRO A 221 34.04 29.95 36.56
CA PRO A 221 33.08 28.98 37.10
C PRO A 221 31.67 29.54 37.39
N CYS A 222 31.56 30.80 37.83
CA CYS A 222 30.28 31.44 38.12
C CYS A 222 29.48 31.72 36.85
N ALA A 223 30.15 32.12 35.77
CA ALA A 223 29.54 32.27 34.46
C ALA A 223 29.01 30.92 33.97
N ALA A 224 29.83 29.88 34.04
CA ALA A 224 29.44 28.54 33.61
C ALA A 224 28.21 28.01 34.37
N LEU A 225 28.06 28.35 35.66
CA LEU A 225 26.90 28.01 36.47
C LEU A 225 25.61 28.71 35.99
N ALA A 226 25.66 30.01 35.71
CA ALA A 226 24.52 30.75 35.16
C ALA A 226 24.07 30.16 33.81
N TRP A 227 25.02 29.85 32.92
CA TRP A 227 24.73 29.21 31.64
C TRP A 227 24.24 27.75 31.78
N SER A 228 24.61 27.06 32.86
CA SER A 228 24.09 25.70 33.16
C SER A 228 22.61 25.71 33.56
N GLY A 229 22.14 26.80 34.18
CA GLY A 229 20.73 27.00 34.49
C GLY A 229 19.84 26.94 33.24
N VAL A 230 20.33 27.48 32.13
CA VAL A 230 19.67 27.39 30.82
C VAL A 230 19.51 25.95 30.34
N SER A 231 20.50 25.10 30.59
CA SER A 231 20.47 23.68 30.20
C SER A 231 19.53 22.84 31.07
N ILE A 232 19.38 23.18 32.36
CA ILE A 232 18.45 22.53 33.31
C ILE A 232 16.99 22.80 32.94
N LEU A 233 16.71 23.93 32.29
CA LEU A 233 15.35 24.36 31.94
C LEU A 233 14.73 23.55 30.80
N LEU A 234 15.52 23.10 29.82
CA LEU A 234 15.01 22.39 28.64
C LEU A 234 14.25 21.08 28.99
N PRO A 235 14.76 20.19 29.87
CA PRO A 235 14.00 19.03 30.34
C PRO A 235 12.75 19.37 31.14
N LEU A 236 12.78 20.47 31.92
CA LEU A 236 11.66 20.90 32.76
C LEU A 236 10.53 21.52 31.95
N ILE A 237 10.87 22.23 30.87
CA ILE A 237 9.95 22.83 29.91
C ILE A 237 9.13 21.74 29.18
N ASN A 238 9.75 20.61 28.85
CA ASN A 238 9.10 19.49 28.17
C ASN A 238 8.24 18.61 29.10
N SER A 239 8.17 18.91 30.40
CA SER A 239 7.39 18.11 31.37
C SER A 239 5.88 18.37 31.37
N GLY A 240 5.37 19.21 30.45
CA GLY A 240 3.93 19.49 30.28
C GLY A 240 3.29 20.39 31.34
N LYS A 241 4.10 21.04 32.19
CA LYS A 241 3.64 21.87 33.33
C LYS A 241 3.71 23.39 33.11
N ILE A 242 4.04 23.85 31.90
CA ILE A 242 4.17 25.29 31.62
C ILE A 242 2.78 25.92 31.48
N GLN A 243 2.47 26.90 32.31
CA GLN A 243 1.24 27.70 32.21
C GLN A 243 1.52 29.19 31.90
N HIS A 244 2.78 29.63 31.82
CA HIS A 244 3.15 31.05 31.69
C HIS A 244 4.01 31.32 30.45
N THR A 245 3.42 31.97 29.43
CA THR A 245 4.11 32.43 28.20
C THR A 245 5.10 33.56 28.49
N SER A 246 4.74 34.53 29.33
CA SER A 246 5.62 35.65 29.74
C SER A 246 6.96 35.20 30.34
N MET A 247 6.98 34.04 31.02
CA MET A 247 8.19 33.43 31.57
C MET A 247 9.13 32.92 30.46
N LEU A 248 8.58 32.34 29.39
CA LEU A 248 9.37 31.88 28.24
C LEU A 248 9.88 33.08 27.42
N ASP A 249 9.06 34.12 27.27
CA ASP A 249 9.42 35.35 26.55
C ASP A 249 10.53 36.13 27.26
N GLY A 250 10.50 36.24 28.60
CA GLY A 250 11.57 36.86 29.35
C GLY A 250 12.85 36.02 29.35
N PHE A 251 12.72 34.70 29.34
CA PHE A 251 13.87 33.81 29.24
C PHE A 251 14.56 33.87 27.87
N GLU A 252 13.80 33.94 26.78
CA GLU A 252 14.33 34.16 25.44
C GLU A 252 15.09 35.49 25.36
N TYR A 253 14.49 36.58 25.84
CA TYR A 253 15.12 37.89 25.87
C TYR A 253 16.44 37.89 26.64
N ILE A 254 16.49 37.25 27.82
CA ILE A 254 17.71 37.10 28.62
C ILE A 254 18.79 36.37 27.85
N GLY A 255 18.43 35.34 27.10
CA GLY A 255 19.38 34.59 26.28
C GLY A 255 20.06 35.47 25.23
N GLU A 256 19.30 36.38 24.60
CA GLU A 256 19.84 37.35 23.64
C GLU A 256 20.76 38.38 24.32
N VAL A 257 20.34 38.92 25.46
CA VAL A 257 21.14 39.88 26.24
C VAL A 257 22.45 39.25 26.71
N GLN A 258 22.41 38.03 27.25
CA GLN A 258 23.62 37.31 27.68
C GLN A 258 24.59 37.08 26.51
N LEU A 259 24.07 36.76 25.33
CA LEU A 259 24.89 36.55 24.14
C LEU A 259 25.55 37.84 23.65
N TYR A 260 24.78 38.93 23.59
CA TYR A 260 25.26 40.26 23.21
C TYR A 260 26.45 40.68 24.09
N TRP A 261 26.29 40.61 25.41
CA TRP A 261 27.33 41.02 26.35
C TRP A 261 28.51 40.05 26.40
N LYS A 262 28.31 38.77 26.09
CA LYS A 262 29.42 37.82 25.95
C LYS A 262 30.34 38.18 24.79
N PHE A 263 29.79 38.60 23.65
CA PHE A 263 30.61 39.07 22.53
C PHE A 263 31.39 40.35 22.88
N TYR A 264 30.80 41.23 23.68
CA TYR A 264 31.51 42.40 24.22
C TYR A 264 32.67 41.99 25.14
N GLU A 265 32.48 41.03 26.05
CA GLU A 265 33.53 40.52 26.94
C GLU A 265 34.70 39.83 26.20
N GLN A 266 34.41 39.18 25.08
CA GLN A 266 35.38 38.45 24.27
C GLN A 266 36.02 39.31 23.16
N GLY A 267 35.55 40.54 22.97
CA GLY A 267 35.99 41.43 21.90
C GLY A 267 37.42 42.00 22.08
N PRO A 268 38.01 42.60 21.03
CA PRO A 268 39.40 43.06 21.00
C PRO A 268 39.79 44.06 22.11
N GLN A 269 38.83 44.77 22.72
CA GLN A 269 39.10 45.67 23.85
C GLN A 269 39.51 44.93 25.12
N SER A 270 39.04 43.70 25.34
CA SER A 270 39.39 42.86 26.50
C SER A 270 40.90 42.60 26.61
N GLN A 271 41.62 42.66 25.49
CA GLN A 271 43.07 42.47 25.43
C GLN A 271 43.90 43.77 25.33
N ALA A 272 43.28 44.93 25.10
CA ALA A 272 43.99 46.18 24.83
C ALA A 272 43.72 47.32 25.84
N GLN A 273 42.55 47.38 26.50
CA GLN A 273 42.25 48.33 27.59
C GLN A 273 41.30 47.69 28.61
N PRO A 274 41.52 47.89 29.93
CA PRO A 274 40.60 47.40 30.94
C PRO A 274 39.21 48.02 30.73
N CYS A 275 38.19 47.16 30.76
CA CYS A 275 36.78 47.53 30.70
C CYS A 275 36.52 48.78 31.57
N PRO A 276 35.98 49.89 31.01
CA PRO A 276 35.73 51.10 31.78
C PRO A 276 34.96 50.78 33.06
N LYS A 277 35.39 51.36 34.21
CA LYS A 277 34.83 51.00 35.52
C LYS A 277 33.29 51.18 35.57
N ASP A 278 32.76 52.08 34.76
CA ASP A 278 31.33 52.39 34.67
C ASP A 278 30.54 51.26 33.99
N ILE A 279 30.99 50.73 32.85
CA ILE A 279 30.34 49.60 32.18
C ILE A 279 30.50 48.30 33.00
N ARG A 280 31.65 48.11 33.69
CA ARG A 280 31.86 46.94 34.56
C ARG A 280 30.82 46.90 35.68
N LYS A 281 30.60 48.03 36.36
CA LYS A 281 29.57 48.14 37.41
C LYS A 281 28.15 47.93 36.86
N ALA A 282 27.87 48.46 35.67
CA ALA A 282 26.58 48.29 35.01
C ALA A 282 26.31 46.82 34.63
N LEU A 283 27.32 46.11 34.11
CA LEU A 283 27.23 44.68 33.76
C LEU A 283 27.03 43.78 34.97
N ILE A 284 27.72 44.05 36.09
CA ILE A 284 27.50 43.30 37.34
C ILE A 284 26.03 43.42 37.77
N LYS A 285 25.46 44.63 37.68
CA LYS A 285 24.07 44.88 38.03
C LYS A 285 23.11 44.13 37.08
N LEU A 286 23.35 44.21 35.77
CA LEU A 286 22.58 43.48 34.75
C LEU A 286 22.61 41.97 34.98
N TYR A 287 23.81 41.40 35.15
CA TYR A 287 23.99 39.97 35.42
C TYR A 287 23.34 39.54 36.73
N SER A 288 23.32 40.38 37.76
CA SER A 288 22.65 40.04 39.02
C SER A 288 21.15 39.83 38.82
N HIS A 289 20.50 40.64 37.96
CA HIS A 289 19.09 40.49 37.63
C HIS A 289 18.82 39.32 36.68
N ILE A 290 19.75 39.01 35.77
CA ILE A 290 19.67 37.82 34.92
C ILE A 290 19.75 36.54 35.75
N VAL A 291 20.71 36.44 36.67
CA VAL A 291 20.83 35.29 37.59
C VAL A 291 19.59 35.17 38.46
N GLU A 292 19.07 36.29 38.96
CA GLU A 292 17.82 36.32 39.74
C GLU A 292 16.65 35.74 38.94
N TYR A 293 16.48 36.15 37.68
CA TYR A 293 15.42 35.62 36.81
C TYR A 293 15.59 34.12 36.58
N GLN A 294 16.80 33.68 36.22
CA GLN A 294 17.10 32.26 35.98
C GLN A 294 16.84 31.41 37.23
N ALA A 295 17.23 31.92 38.41
CA ALA A 295 16.94 31.31 39.69
C ALA A 295 15.42 31.20 39.96
N SER A 296 14.67 32.28 39.70
CA SER A 296 13.20 32.28 39.83
C SER A 296 12.55 31.23 38.94
N VAL A 297 12.95 31.13 37.66
CA VAL A 297 12.40 30.16 36.71
C VAL A 297 12.70 28.72 37.15
N ILE A 298 13.94 28.44 37.55
CA ILE A 298 14.36 27.10 37.99
C ILE A 298 13.60 26.66 39.25
N CYS A 299 13.49 27.55 40.24
CA CYS A 299 12.72 27.28 41.44
C CYS A 299 11.22 27.10 41.15
N HIS A 300 10.64 27.91 40.25
CA HIS A 300 9.23 27.81 39.85
C HIS A 300 8.92 26.45 39.21
N LEU A 301 9.75 25.99 38.26
CA LEU A 301 9.51 24.75 37.51
C LEU A 301 9.84 23.46 38.29
N SER A 302 10.62 23.55 39.37
CA SER A 302 11.09 22.40 40.14
C SER A 302 10.13 21.93 41.25
N SER A 303 9.00 22.61 41.48
CA SER A 303 8.31 22.56 42.78
C SER A 303 7.70 21.20 43.17
N ALA A 304 8.12 20.68 44.33
CA ALA A 304 7.26 19.97 45.28
C ALA A 304 7.12 20.73 46.62
N GLN A 305 8.08 21.58 47.01
CA GLN A 305 8.04 22.35 48.27
C GLN A 305 8.83 23.66 48.11
N LEU A 306 8.16 24.78 47.84
CA LEU A 306 8.73 26.13 47.97
C LEU A 306 8.09 26.87 49.16
N SER A 307 8.80 27.87 49.69
CA SER A 307 8.24 28.74 50.73
C SER A 307 7.06 29.56 50.17
N ARG A 308 6.03 29.77 51.01
CA ARG A 308 4.82 30.53 50.62
C ARG A 308 5.11 32.00 50.29
N SER A 309 6.29 32.50 50.65
CA SER A 309 6.72 33.89 50.45
C SER A 309 7.00 34.21 48.96
N TRP A 310 7.51 33.26 48.18
CA TRP A 310 7.86 33.48 46.76
C TRP A 310 6.73 33.15 45.79
N GLN A 311 5.82 32.26 46.17
CA GLN A 311 4.63 31.92 45.36
C GLN A 311 3.68 33.12 45.13
N LYS A 312 3.77 34.16 45.97
CA LYS A 312 2.92 35.36 45.92
C LYS A 312 3.53 36.52 45.11
N ALA A 313 4.81 36.41 44.74
CA ALA A 313 5.55 37.41 43.98
C ALA A 313 5.71 37.03 42.49
N LEU A 314 5.13 35.90 42.08
CA LEU A 314 5.27 35.28 40.76
C LEU A 314 3.91 35.09 40.07
N ASP A 315 2.93 35.95 40.38
CA ASP A 315 1.69 36.08 39.61
C ASP A 315 2.00 36.57 38.18
N SER A 316 1.06 36.50 37.21
CA SER A 316 1.35 36.64 35.76
C SER A 316 2.21 37.84 35.37
N ASN A 317 2.09 38.96 36.09
CA ASN A 317 2.79 40.21 35.76
C ASN A 317 4.23 40.27 36.31
N GLY A 318 4.59 39.39 37.26
CA GLY A 318 5.93 39.41 37.88
C GLY A 318 7.06 39.03 36.92
N TRP A 319 6.78 38.18 35.92
CA TRP A 319 7.77 37.81 34.90
C TRP A 319 8.07 38.96 33.94
N ASP A 320 7.04 39.71 33.56
CA ASP A 320 7.17 40.87 32.69
C ASP A 320 7.87 42.02 33.40
N ASP A 321 7.59 42.25 34.68
CA ASP A 321 8.30 43.25 35.52
C ASP A 321 9.80 42.94 35.62
N GLN A 322 10.17 41.67 35.84
CA GLN A 322 11.57 41.27 35.88
C GLN A 322 12.23 41.40 34.49
N LYS A 323 11.53 41.03 33.41
CA LYS A 323 12.01 41.22 32.03
C LYS A 323 12.26 42.69 31.71
N GLN A 324 11.31 43.57 32.04
CA GLN A 324 11.45 45.02 31.84
C GLN A 324 12.61 45.60 32.67
N THR A 325 12.81 45.12 33.90
CA THR A 325 13.96 45.52 34.73
C THR A 325 15.28 45.15 34.07
N ILE A 326 15.40 43.93 33.54
CA ILE A 326 16.58 43.48 32.79
C ILE A 326 16.76 44.33 31.53
N ALA A 327 15.67 44.65 30.82
CA ALA A 327 15.74 45.49 29.62
C ALA A 327 16.19 46.93 29.90
N LYS A 328 15.74 47.53 31.00
CA LYS A 328 16.21 48.85 31.45
C LYS A 328 17.70 48.84 31.79
N MET A 329 18.18 47.78 32.45
CA MET A 329 19.60 47.61 32.78
C MET A 329 20.45 47.35 31.53
N ASP A 330 19.95 46.55 30.58
CA ASP A 330 20.57 46.28 29.30
C ASP A 330 20.73 47.57 28.48
N LYS A 331 19.64 48.33 28.26
CA LYS A 331 19.67 49.65 27.61
C LYS A 331 20.67 50.59 28.27
N HIS A 332 20.76 50.59 29.61
CA HIS A 332 21.76 51.38 30.32
C HIS A 332 23.20 50.94 30.02
N CYS A 333 23.47 49.63 29.99
CA CYS A 333 24.78 49.11 29.61
C CYS A 333 25.11 49.47 28.15
N VAL A 334 24.17 49.30 27.21
CA VAL A 334 24.37 49.62 25.78
C VAL A 334 24.76 51.09 25.60
N ARG A 335 24.13 52.03 26.33
CA ARG A 335 24.46 53.46 26.28
C ARG A 335 25.91 53.77 26.68
N LEU A 336 26.52 52.94 27.51
CA LEU A 336 27.91 53.11 27.98
C LEU A 336 28.95 52.55 27.00
N VAL A 337 28.53 51.81 25.97
CA VAL A 337 29.40 51.20 24.95
C VAL A 337 29.61 52.16 23.77
N SER A 338 30.81 52.16 23.19
CA SER A 338 31.10 52.99 22.02
C SER A 338 30.34 52.50 20.78
N GLU A 339 29.97 53.42 19.88
CA GLU A 339 29.24 53.08 18.64
C GLU A 339 30.01 52.05 17.78
N SER A 340 31.34 52.13 17.76
CA SER A 340 32.17 51.17 17.01
C SER A 340 32.11 49.75 17.57
N ASP A 341 31.90 49.58 18.87
CA ASP A 341 31.82 48.24 19.48
C ASP A 341 30.41 47.66 19.32
N ARG A 342 29.37 48.51 19.34
CA ARG A 342 27.98 48.10 19.07
C ARG A 342 27.84 47.46 17.69
N ILE A 343 28.41 48.10 16.66
CA ILE A 343 28.38 47.60 15.28
C ILE A 343 29.08 46.23 15.17
N LYS A 344 30.26 46.06 15.80
CA LYS A 344 31.00 44.79 15.76
C LYS A 344 30.27 43.65 16.44
N ILE A 345 29.64 43.91 17.60
CA ILE A 345 28.84 42.91 18.31
C ILE A 345 27.65 42.48 17.44
N GLN A 346 27.00 43.45 16.79
CA GLN A 346 25.86 43.18 15.91
C GLN A 346 26.27 42.36 14.69
N GLU A 347 27.35 42.72 14.00
CA GLU A 347 27.87 41.95 12.85
C GLU A 347 28.23 40.51 13.23
N GLN A 348 28.83 40.32 14.40
CA GLN A 348 29.22 39.00 14.90
C GLN A 348 27.99 38.16 15.30
N ARG A 349 26.96 38.79 15.87
CA ARG A 349 25.65 38.17 16.14
C ARG A 349 24.98 37.72 14.84
N ASP A 350 24.93 38.58 13.83
CA ASP A 350 24.25 38.30 12.57
C ASP A 350 24.96 37.20 11.75
N LEU A 351 26.29 37.16 11.78
CA LEU A 351 27.06 36.08 11.15
C LEU A 351 26.75 34.72 11.79
N GLN A 352 26.73 34.65 13.12
CA GLN A 352 26.44 33.41 13.85
C GLN A 352 24.99 32.95 13.69
N LEU A 353 24.03 33.88 13.61
CA LEU A 353 22.63 33.54 13.32
C LEU A 353 22.46 32.93 11.92
N ARG A 354 23.23 33.40 10.92
CA ARG A 354 23.24 32.81 9.58
C ARG A 354 23.78 31.38 9.56
N GLU A 355 24.90 31.10 10.24
CA GLU A 355 25.45 29.73 10.34
C GLU A 355 24.47 28.74 10.99
N ILE A 356 23.74 29.21 12.01
CA ILE A 356 22.68 28.42 12.66
C ILE A 356 21.52 28.16 11.71
N GLN A 357 21.17 29.12 10.86
CA GLN A 357 20.09 28.99 9.91
C GLN A 357 20.44 28.03 8.77
N GLU A 358 21.63 28.13 8.18
CA GLU A 358 22.14 27.20 7.16
C GLU A 358 22.21 25.75 7.68
N SER A 359 22.66 25.57 8.93
CA SER A 359 22.71 24.25 9.57
C SER A 359 21.32 23.61 9.76
N ARG A 360 20.26 24.43 9.93
CA ARG A 360 18.88 23.93 10.04
C ARG A 360 18.32 23.47 8.70
N GLU A 361 18.65 24.19 7.63
CA GLU A 361 18.20 23.84 6.28
C GLU A 361 18.75 22.46 5.90
N ILE A 362 20.03 22.21 6.14
CA ILE A 362 20.67 20.90 5.93
C ILE A 362 19.98 19.79 6.74
N LEU A 363 19.67 20.02 8.02
CA LEU A 363 19.01 19.02 8.86
C LEU A 363 17.57 18.72 8.41
N ASN A 364 16.85 19.74 7.97
CA ASN A 364 15.49 19.58 7.44
C ASN A 364 15.51 18.78 6.14
N GLU A 365 16.44 19.07 5.23
CA GLU A 365 16.64 18.30 4.00
C GLU A 365 16.94 16.82 4.28
N ILE A 366 17.80 16.52 5.27
CA ILE A 366 18.11 15.14 5.67
C ILE A 366 16.87 14.44 6.25
N HIS A 367 16.10 15.11 7.10
CA HIS A 367 14.86 14.55 7.66
C HIS A 367 13.80 14.27 6.59
N GLU A 368 13.62 15.18 5.63
CA GLU A 368 12.72 14.97 4.51
C GLU A 368 13.19 13.83 3.60
N ALA A 369 14.50 13.72 3.35
CA ALA A 369 15.09 12.63 2.59
C ALA A 369 14.81 11.27 3.24
N ILE A 370 15.02 11.13 4.56
CA ILE A 370 14.74 9.90 5.32
C ILE A 370 13.25 9.55 5.27
N ARG A 371 12.36 10.51 5.55
CA ARG A 371 10.91 10.30 5.52
C ARG A 371 10.41 9.88 4.14
N SER A 372 10.93 10.51 3.09
CA SER A 372 10.59 10.15 1.71
C SER A 372 11.12 8.77 1.33
N SER A 373 12.28 8.36 1.87
CA SER A 373 12.87 7.04 1.66
C SER A 373 12.03 5.94 2.30
N ASP A 374 11.61 6.12 3.55
CA ASP A 374 10.78 5.16 4.28
C ASP A 374 9.41 4.98 3.59
N ALA A 375 8.78 6.08 3.17
CA ALA A 375 7.53 6.02 2.41
C ALA A 375 7.71 5.29 1.06
N LYS A 376 8.82 5.54 0.35
CA LYS A 376 9.15 4.83 -0.90
C LYS A 376 9.49 3.35 -0.68
N ALA A 377 10.02 2.97 0.47
CA ALA A 377 10.32 1.58 0.80
C ALA A 377 9.03 0.79 1.08
N GLU A 378 8.09 1.38 1.82
CA GLU A 378 6.79 0.76 2.11
C GLU A 378 5.96 0.55 0.84
N VAL A 379 5.92 1.55 -0.06
CA VAL A 379 5.23 1.43 -1.35
C VAL A 379 5.87 0.32 -2.22
N ARG A 380 7.20 0.23 -2.25
CA ARG A 380 7.90 -0.84 -2.98
C ARG A 380 7.57 -2.22 -2.41
N HIS A 381 7.66 -2.38 -1.08
CA HIS A 381 7.32 -3.65 -0.45
C HIS A 381 5.89 -4.08 -0.76
N ARG A 382 4.92 -3.16 -0.70
CA ARG A 382 3.53 -3.46 -1.05
C ARG A 382 3.38 -3.90 -2.50
N ASN A 383 4.01 -3.18 -3.44
CA ASN A 383 3.96 -3.50 -4.86
C ASN A 383 4.64 -4.85 -5.17
N ASP A 384 5.70 -5.20 -4.44
CA ASP A 384 6.39 -6.49 -4.58
C ASP A 384 5.48 -7.65 -4.12
N VAL A 385 4.79 -7.47 -2.99
CA VAL A 385 3.83 -8.47 -2.48
C VAL A 385 2.62 -8.62 -3.40
N GLU A 386 2.10 -7.50 -3.92
CA GLU A 386 1.03 -7.49 -4.92
C GLU A 386 1.44 -8.24 -6.20
N SER A 387 2.62 -7.94 -6.72
CA SER A 387 3.17 -8.61 -7.90
C SER A 387 3.38 -10.11 -7.66
N ALA A 388 3.83 -10.49 -6.46
CA ALA A 388 3.99 -11.90 -6.08
C ALA A 388 2.65 -12.63 -5.98
N LEU A 389 1.65 -12.02 -5.35
CA LEU A 389 0.28 -12.55 -5.28
C LEU A 389 -0.29 -12.80 -6.69
N LEU A 390 -0.24 -11.80 -7.56
CA LEU A 390 -0.79 -11.92 -8.91
C LEU A 390 -0.04 -13.00 -9.71
N ARG A 391 1.30 -13.02 -9.65
CA ARG A 391 2.10 -14.05 -10.32
C ARG A 391 1.75 -15.46 -9.84
N ASP A 392 1.65 -15.66 -8.53
CA ASP A 392 1.46 -16.99 -7.96
C ASP A 392 0.03 -17.51 -8.15
N LEU A 393 -0.97 -16.63 -8.33
CA LEU A 393 -2.33 -17.00 -8.70
C LEU A 393 -2.55 -17.17 -10.21
N SER A 394 -1.64 -16.63 -11.03
CA SER A 394 -1.79 -16.61 -12.49
C SER A 394 -1.82 -18.02 -13.09
N SER A 395 -2.57 -18.17 -14.17
CA SER A 395 -2.60 -19.38 -14.99
C SER A 395 -2.92 -19.02 -16.44
N ASP A 396 -2.73 -19.95 -17.36
CA ASP A 396 -2.91 -19.70 -18.80
C ASP A 396 -4.37 -19.88 -19.26
N TYR A 397 -5.33 -19.33 -18.50
CA TYR A 397 -6.76 -19.44 -18.79
C TYR A 397 -7.15 -18.84 -20.15
N GLU A 398 -6.41 -17.83 -20.63
CA GLU A 398 -6.62 -17.25 -21.95
C GLU A 398 -6.25 -18.21 -23.07
N HIS A 399 -5.13 -18.92 -22.96
CA HIS A 399 -4.75 -19.94 -23.93
C HIS A 399 -5.80 -21.05 -23.99
N PHE A 400 -6.22 -21.61 -22.85
CA PHE A 400 -7.21 -22.69 -22.82
C PHE A 400 -8.55 -22.30 -23.46
N LYS A 401 -9.01 -21.05 -23.26
CA LYS A 401 -10.16 -20.51 -24.00
C LYS A 401 -9.85 -20.41 -25.50
N ASN A 402 -8.67 -19.87 -25.85
CA ASN A 402 -8.33 -19.50 -27.22
C ASN A 402 -7.96 -20.68 -28.14
N VAL A 403 -7.64 -21.86 -27.60
CA VAL A 403 -7.49 -23.11 -28.36
C VAL A 403 -8.79 -23.50 -29.07
N ASN A 404 -9.94 -23.20 -28.47
CA ASN A 404 -11.25 -23.45 -29.08
C ASN A 404 -11.50 -22.45 -30.23
N PRO A 405 -11.97 -22.86 -31.42
CA PRO A 405 -12.22 -21.92 -32.51
C PRO A 405 -13.34 -20.92 -32.17
N LYS A 406 -13.33 -19.75 -32.82
CA LYS A 406 -14.48 -18.84 -32.79
C LYS A 406 -15.69 -19.50 -33.46
N ARG A 407 -16.89 -19.14 -33.01
CA ARG A 407 -18.14 -19.61 -33.63
C ARG A 407 -18.25 -19.13 -35.07
N VAL A 408 -19.06 -19.83 -35.86
CA VAL A 408 -19.53 -19.34 -37.16
C VAL A 408 -20.75 -18.44 -36.92
N ASP A 409 -20.83 -17.31 -37.61
CA ASP A 409 -21.96 -16.39 -37.47
C ASP A 409 -23.29 -17.12 -37.72
N GLY A 410 -24.28 -16.88 -36.84
CA GLY A 410 -25.58 -17.55 -36.88
C GLY A 410 -25.64 -18.92 -36.17
N THR A 411 -24.57 -19.35 -35.50
CA THR A 411 -24.56 -20.52 -34.60
C THR A 411 -24.61 -20.09 -33.12
N CYS A 412 -24.88 -21.01 -32.19
CA CYS A 412 -25.12 -20.75 -30.75
C CYS A 412 -26.43 -19.99 -30.44
N GLU A 413 -27.25 -19.72 -31.45
CA GLU A 413 -28.49 -18.96 -31.32
C GLU A 413 -29.56 -19.76 -30.57
N TRP A 414 -29.52 -21.10 -30.64
CA TRP A 414 -30.38 -21.98 -29.84
C TRP A 414 -30.31 -21.66 -28.34
N LEU A 415 -29.14 -21.33 -27.80
CA LEU A 415 -28.99 -20.95 -26.39
C LEU A 415 -29.45 -19.51 -26.16
N PHE A 416 -29.12 -18.59 -27.06
CA PHE A 416 -29.42 -17.17 -26.89
C PHE A 416 -30.91 -16.88 -26.87
N ASN A 417 -31.67 -17.68 -27.62
CA ASN A 417 -33.12 -17.61 -27.69
C ASN A 417 -33.81 -18.47 -26.62
N ASP A 418 -33.06 -19.26 -25.84
CA ASP A 418 -33.64 -20.09 -24.79
C ASP A 418 -34.12 -19.25 -23.60
N ASP A 419 -35.36 -19.49 -23.16
CA ASP A 419 -35.99 -18.73 -22.09
C ASP A 419 -35.28 -18.93 -20.74
N CYS A 420 -34.73 -20.11 -20.47
CA CYS A 420 -34.00 -20.44 -19.25
C CYS A 420 -32.70 -19.61 -19.17
N PHE A 421 -31.98 -19.51 -20.30
CA PHE A 421 -30.77 -18.70 -20.40
C PHE A 421 -31.08 -17.22 -20.19
N ARG A 422 -32.14 -16.71 -20.84
CA ARG A 422 -32.56 -15.31 -20.71
C ARG A 422 -33.01 -14.97 -19.29
N GLU A 423 -33.74 -15.88 -18.64
CA GLU A 423 -34.15 -15.71 -17.25
C GLU A 423 -32.91 -15.63 -16.34
N TRP A 424 -32.01 -16.62 -16.40
CA TRP A 424 -30.78 -16.66 -15.62
C TRP A 424 -29.95 -15.38 -15.82
N ARG A 425 -29.77 -14.97 -17.08
CA ARG A 425 -29.01 -13.74 -17.42
C ARG A 425 -29.63 -12.50 -16.79
N SER A 426 -30.96 -12.38 -16.77
CA SER A 426 -31.65 -11.18 -16.30
C SER A 426 -31.71 -11.02 -14.78
N ARG A 427 -31.47 -12.09 -14.02
CA ARG A 427 -31.60 -12.06 -12.56
C ARG A 427 -30.53 -11.20 -11.90
N GLU A 428 -30.88 -10.49 -10.83
CA GLU A 428 -29.92 -9.69 -10.07
C GLU A 428 -29.32 -10.44 -8.86
N SER A 429 -29.74 -11.68 -8.63
CA SER A 429 -29.28 -12.52 -7.52
C SER A 429 -28.36 -13.64 -8.00
N SER A 430 -27.53 -14.11 -7.08
CA SER A 430 -26.67 -15.28 -7.29
C SER A 430 -27.48 -16.49 -7.76
N SER A 431 -27.08 -17.07 -8.90
CA SER A 431 -27.73 -18.23 -9.52
C SER A 431 -26.75 -19.05 -10.35
N LEU A 432 -27.07 -20.33 -10.54
CA LEU A 432 -26.28 -21.29 -11.30
C LEU A 432 -27.07 -21.73 -12.54
N LEU A 433 -26.44 -21.64 -13.70
CA LEU A 433 -26.90 -22.23 -14.95
C LEU A 433 -25.99 -23.39 -15.33
N TRP A 434 -26.58 -24.57 -15.49
CA TRP A 434 -25.91 -25.77 -15.96
C TRP A 434 -26.35 -26.09 -17.39
N VAL A 435 -25.40 -26.07 -18.33
CA VAL A 435 -25.63 -26.41 -19.73
C VAL A 435 -25.02 -27.78 -20.00
N THR A 436 -25.88 -28.78 -20.23
CA THR A 436 -25.46 -30.12 -20.61
C THR A 436 -25.56 -30.30 -22.11
N ALA A 437 -24.70 -31.11 -22.69
CA ALA A 437 -24.88 -31.63 -24.04
C ALA A 437 -23.96 -32.83 -24.26
N SER A 438 -24.31 -33.66 -25.23
CA SER A 438 -23.46 -34.74 -25.70
C SER A 438 -22.06 -34.26 -26.17
N PRO A 439 -21.07 -35.16 -26.22
CA PRO A 439 -19.72 -34.84 -26.66
C PRO A 439 -19.70 -34.31 -28.11
N GLY A 440 -18.91 -33.28 -28.38
CA GLY A 440 -18.81 -32.71 -29.72
C GLY A 440 -19.97 -31.81 -30.15
N CYS A 441 -20.89 -31.45 -29.26
CA CYS A 441 -21.98 -30.49 -29.52
C CYS A 441 -21.55 -29.01 -29.43
N GLY A 442 -20.25 -28.71 -29.26
CA GLY A 442 -19.73 -27.34 -29.34
C GLY A 442 -19.82 -26.52 -28.04
N LYS A 443 -19.97 -27.15 -26.86
CA LYS A 443 -20.07 -26.47 -25.56
C LYS A 443 -18.92 -25.48 -25.28
N SER A 444 -17.68 -25.87 -25.54
CA SER A 444 -16.52 -24.99 -25.34
C SER A 444 -16.49 -23.80 -26.31
N VAL A 445 -16.94 -24.00 -27.55
CA VAL A 445 -17.11 -22.91 -28.53
C VAL A 445 -18.25 -21.97 -28.09
N LEU A 446 -19.33 -22.51 -27.52
CA LEU A 446 -20.43 -21.75 -26.94
C LEU A 446 -19.96 -20.91 -25.74
N ALA A 447 -19.23 -21.51 -24.79
CA ALA A 447 -18.67 -20.81 -23.63
C ALA A 447 -17.73 -19.68 -24.07
N ARG A 448 -16.84 -19.96 -25.03
CA ARG A 448 -15.96 -18.93 -25.63
C ARG A 448 -16.78 -17.80 -26.26
N CYS A 449 -17.80 -18.12 -27.06
CA CYS A 449 -18.66 -17.13 -27.71
C CYS A 449 -19.36 -16.24 -26.68
N LEU A 450 -19.91 -16.83 -25.63
CA LEU A 450 -20.58 -16.10 -24.54
C LEU A 450 -19.67 -15.05 -23.90
N ILE A 451 -18.39 -15.39 -23.71
CA ILE A 451 -17.36 -14.52 -23.14
C ILE A 451 -16.90 -13.47 -24.16
N ASP A 452 -16.42 -13.88 -25.34
CA ASP A 452 -15.80 -13.00 -26.33
C ASP A 452 -16.80 -11.97 -26.88
N GLU A 453 -18.10 -12.31 -26.97
CA GLU A 453 -19.15 -11.42 -27.46
C GLU A 453 -19.96 -10.74 -26.35
N SER A 454 -19.51 -10.83 -25.08
CA SER A 454 -20.17 -10.16 -23.95
C SER A 454 -21.67 -10.48 -23.82
N ARG A 455 -22.08 -11.73 -24.12
CA ARG A 455 -23.49 -12.16 -24.14
C ARG A 455 -24.01 -12.59 -22.76
N LEU A 456 -23.12 -12.63 -21.76
CA LEU A 456 -23.38 -13.11 -20.41
C LEU A 456 -24.06 -12.08 -19.50
N SER A 457 -23.99 -10.79 -19.83
CA SER A 457 -24.58 -9.72 -19.00
C SER A 457 -25.40 -8.74 -19.82
N ASN A 458 -26.40 -8.13 -19.18
CA ASN A 458 -27.15 -7.00 -19.74
C ASN A 458 -26.47 -5.65 -19.40
N ASN A 459 -25.52 -5.61 -18.47
CA ASN A 459 -24.81 -4.40 -18.05
C ASN A 459 -23.29 -4.62 -18.04
N ALA A 460 -22.67 -4.51 -19.21
CA ALA A 460 -21.25 -4.76 -19.39
C ALA A 460 -20.35 -3.80 -18.57
N ALA A 461 -20.82 -2.61 -18.20
CA ALA A 461 -20.01 -1.61 -17.50
C ALA A 461 -19.72 -1.98 -16.04
N THR A 462 -20.56 -2.81 -15.42
CA THR A 462 -20.45 -3.18 -13.99
C THR A 462 -20.41 -4.69 -13.80
N THR A 463 -20.14 -5.45 -14.87
CA THR A 463 -20.05 -6.91 -14.80
C THR A 463 -18.61 -7.35 -15.00
N ILE A 464 -18.10 -8.11 -14.04
CA ILE A 464 -16.83 -8.82 -14.14
C ILE A 464 -17.15 -10.24 -14.60
N VAL A 465 -16.49 -10.68 -15.69
CA VAL A 465 -16.59 -12.05 -16.19
C VAL A 465 -15.27 -12.74 -15.97
N CYS A 466 -15.30 -13.84 -15.22
CA CYS A 466 -14.15 -14.70 -14.98
C CYS A 466 -14.44 -16.08 -15.56
N TYR A 467 -13.43 -16.75 -16.09
CA TYR A 467 -13.63 -18.04 -16.73
C TYR A 467 -12.48 -19.01 -16.50
N PHE A 468 -12.80 -20.29 -16.56
CA PHE A 468 -11.83 -21.38 -16.55
C PHE A 468 -12.33 -22.52 -17.45
N PHE A 469 -11.44 -23.06 -18.29
CA PHE A 469 -11.72 -24.14 -19.21
C PHE A 469 -10.99 -25.38 -18.69
N PHE A 470 -11.73 -26.34 -18.16
CA PHE A 470 -11.15 -27.60 -17.73
C PHE A 470 -10.70 -28.38 -18.97
N GLN A 471 -9.45 -28.86 -18.93
CA GLN A 471 -8.92 -29.72 -19.97
C GLN A 471 -8.14 -30.87 -19.34
N THR A 472 -8.40 -32.08 -19.79
CA THR A 472 -7.61 -33.25 -19.44
C THR A 472 -6.27 -33.20 -20.17
N GLY A 473 -5.28 -32.46 -19.64
CA GLY A 473 -4.00 -32.43 -20.33
C GLY A 473 -2.90 -31.46 -19.89
N VAL A 474 -2.99 -30.78 -18.76
CA VAL A 474 -1.85 -29.96 -18.32
C VAL A 474 -1.63 -30.25 -16.84
N ASP A 475 -0.57 -31.03 -16.58
CA ASP A 475 -0.02 -31.34 -15.25
C ASP A 475 -0.80 -32.29 -14.33
N GLY A 476 -1.65 -33.14 -14.92
CA GLY A 476 -2.60 -33.98 -14.18
C GLY A 476 -4.01 -33.53 -14.51
N GLN A 477 -5.02 -34.10 -13.87
CA GLN A 477 -6.37 -33.52 -13.97
C GLN A 477 -6.29 -32.08 -13.43
N MET A 478 -6.72 -31.09 -14.22
CA MET A 478 -6.86 -29.73 -13.71
C MET A 478 -7.79 -29.77 -12.50
N ASP A 479 -7.27 -29.29 -11.37
CA ASP A 479 -8.00 -29.31 -10.11
C ASP A 479 -8.81 -28.01 -9.91
N SER A 480 -9.80 -28.08 -9.04
CA SER A 480 -10.66 -26.96 -8.70
C SER A 480 -9.92 -25.86 -7.94
N ALA A 481 -8.79 -26.14 -7.29
CA ALA A 481 -7.94 -25.12 -6.70
C ALA A 481 -7.30 -24.24 -7.78
N SER A 482 -6.76 -24.84 -8.84
CA SER A 482 -6.22 -24.13 -10.01
C SER A 482 -7.30 -23.30 -10.71
N ALA A 483 -8.51 -23.85 -10.85
CA ALA A 483 -9.65 -23.09 -11.37
C ALA A 483 -9.96 -21.86 -10.50
N LEU A 484 -10.06 -22.04 -9.18
CA LEU A 484 -10.32 -20.92 -8.27
C LEU A 484 -9.18 -19.91 -8.24
N SER A 485 -7.93 -20.35 -8.32
CA SER A 485 -6.75 -19.49 -8.42
C SER A 485 -6.85 -18.59 -9.65
N ALA A 486 -7.16 -19.18 -10.82
CA ALA A 486 -7.36 -18.46 -12.07
C ALA A 486 -8.51 -17.44 -12.00
N LEU A 487 -9.62 -17.83 -11.36
CA LEU A 487 -10.79 -16.97 -11.20
C LEU A 487 -10.50 -15.79 -10.26
N VAL A 488 -9.85 -16.06 -9.12
CA VAL A 488 -9.43 -15.02 -8.18
C VAL A 488 -8.43 -14.08 -8.86
N HIS A 489 -7.44 -14.60 -9.58
CA HIS A 489 -6.51 -13.77 -10.35
C HIS A 489 -7.22 -12.80 -11.30
N GLN A 490 -8.17 -13.29 -12.10
CA GLN A 490 -8.97 -12.46 -13.01
C GLN A 490 -9.77 -11.39 -12.26
N LEU A 491 -10.33 -11.72 -11.09
CA LEU A 491 -11.04 -10.76 -10.25
C LEU A 491 -10.12 -9.65 -9.74
N LEU A 492 -8.95 -10.01 -9.22
CA LEU A 492 -8.02 -9.05 -8.64
C LEU A 492 -7.49 -8.06 -9.69
N ILE A 493 -7.24 -8.52 -10.92
CA ILE A 493 -6.79 -7.65 -12.02
C ILE A 493 -7.90 -6.69 -12.48
N GLN A 494 -9.16 -7.13 -12.44
CA GLN A 494 -10.31 -6.32 -12.85
C GLN A 494 -10.86 -5.43 -11.71
N ASP A 495 -10.22 -5.45 -10.53
CA ASP A 495 -10.65 -4.68 -9.35
C ASP A 495 -10.27 -3.20 -9.45
N SER A 496 -11.10 -2.43 -10.14
CA SER A 496 -10.93 -0.97 -10.25
C SER A 496 -10.97 -0.23 -8.91
N GLY A 497 -11.53 -0.84 -7.85
CA GLY A 497 -11.72 -0.24 -6.53
C GLY A 497 -10.68 -0.64 -5.49
N GLY A 498 -9.76 -1.57 -5.80
CA GLY A 498 -8.71 -2.08 -4.92
C GLY A 498 -9.19 -2.87 -3.69
N GLN A 499 -10.50 -3.03 -3.47
CA GLN A 499 -11.05 -3.71 -2.29
C GLN A 499 -10.89 -5.24 -2.34
N MET A 500 -11.00 -5.83 -3.52
CA MET A 500 -10.75 -7.26 -3.73
C MET A 500 -9.26 -7.55 -3.59
N LEU A 501 -8.42 -6.69 -4.17
CA LEU A 501 -6.97 -6.79 -4.09
C LEU A 501 -6.48 -6.77 -2.64
N LEU A 502 -7.01 -5.86 -1.81
CA LEU A 502 -6.71 -5.82 -0.38
C LEU A 502 -7.02 -7.15 0.32
N LYS A 503 -8.15 -7.79 0.01
CA LYS A 503 -8.49 -9.12 0.58
C LYS A 503 -7.54 -10.21 0.09
N GLY A 504 -7.14 -10.13 -1.19
CA GLY A 504 -6.10 -10.98 -1.76
C GLY A 504 -4.80 -10.87 -0.98
N LEU A 505 -4.32 -9.64 -0.76
CA LEU A 505 -3.10 -9.34 -0.01
C LEU A 505 -3.18 -9.82 1.45
N GLU A 506 -4.32 -9.64 2.12
CA GLU A 506 -4.53 -10.12 3.49
C GLU A 506 -4.44 -11.65 3.59
N SER A 507 -4.99 -12.37 2.62
CA SER A 507 -4.91 -13.82 2.55
C SER A 507 -3.49 -14.28 2.21
N TYR A 508 -2.86 -13.63 1.23
CA TYR A 508 -1.50 -13.93 0.80
C TYR A 508 -0.48 -13.71 1.91
N LYS A 509 -0.67 -12.69 2.76
CA LYS A 509 0.15 -12.49 3.96
C LYS A 509 0.11 -13.67 4.94
N LYS A 510 -1.00 -14.43 4.97
CA LYS A 510 -1.18 -15.60 5.85
C LYS A 510 -0.68 -16.89 5.22
N HIS A 511 -0.91 -17.07 3.92
CA HIS A 511 -0.70 -18.34 3.24
C HIS A 511 0.53 -18.37 2.32
N GLY A 512 1.02 -17.19 1.88
CA GLY A 512 2.10 -17.07 0.91
C GLY A 512 1.76 -17.71 -0.43
N ASP A 513 2.79 -18.24 -1.07
CA ASP A 513 2.74 -19.00 -2.33
C ASP A 513 1.76 -20.19 -2.29
N LYS A 514 1.55 -20.79 -1.11
CA LYS A 514 0.60 -21.92 -0.92
C LYS A 514 -0.86 -21.54 -1.13
N LEU A 515 -1.18 -20.24 -1.23
CA LEU A 515 -2.54 -19.78 -1.49
C LEU A 515 -3.11 -20.36 -2.79
N SER A 516 -2.30 -20.46 -3.85
CA SER A 516 -2.71 -20.94 -5.18
C SER A 516 -3.21 -22.40 -5.19
N HIS A 517 -2.83 -23.18 -4.17
CA HIS A 517 -3.23 -24.58 -4.01
C HIS A 517 -4.24 -24.79 -2.86
N ASN A 518 -4.68 -23.72 -2.19
CA ASN A 518 -5.60 -23.81 -1.05
C ASN A 518 -7.04 -23.57 -1.50
N PHE A 519 -7.73 -24.65 -1.88
CA PHE A 519 -9.11 -24.62 -2.35
C PHE A 519 -10.06 -23.85 -1.41
N GLU A 520 -10.05 -24.15 -0.11
CA GLU A 520 -10.98 -23.56 0.86
C GLU A 520 -10.80 -22.04 0.96
N GLU A 521 -9.54 -21.61 1.02
CA GLU A 521 -9.21 -20.19 1.13
C GLU A 521 -9.51 -19.43 -0.17
N LEU A 522 -9.21 -20.01 -1.33
CA LEU A 522 -9.53 -19.42 -2.63
C LEU A 522 -11.05 -19.29 -2.82
N TRP A 523 -11.83 -20.31 -2.43
CA TRP A 523 -13.29 -20.25 -2.45
C TRP A 523 -13.81 -19.13 -1.53
N ARG A 524 -13.27 -19.05 -0.31
CA ARG A 524 -13.58 -17.97 0.63
C ARG A 524 -13.28 -16.60 0.03
N LEU A 525 -12.16 -16.48 -0.68
CA LEU A 525 -11.70 -15.24 -1.31
C LEU A 525 -12.63 -14.82 -2.45
N LEU A 526 -13.00 -15.75 -3.34
CA LEU A 526 -13.99 -15.54 -4.40
C LEU A 526 -15.30 -14.98 -3.84
N VAL A 527 -15.86 -15.63 -2.81
CA VAL A 527 -17.11 -15.18 -2.17
C VAL A 527 -16.93 -13.82 -1.47
N ALA A 528 -15.79 -13.59 -0.83
CA ALA A 528 -15.50 -12.32 -0.16
C ALA A 528 -15.34 -11.16 -1.16
N CYS A 529 -14.75 -11.41 -2.33
CA CYS A 529 -14.67 -10.44 -3.43
C CYS A 529 -16.07 -10.08 -3.94
N ALA A 530 -16.91 -11.08 -4.16
CA ALA A 530 -18.30 -10.86 -4.58
C ALA A 530 -19.13 -10.05 -3.56
N ARG A 531 -18.88 -10.21 -2.25
CA ARG A 531 -19.52 -9.39 -1.21
C ARG A 531 -19.03 -7.95 -1.20
N SER A 532 -17.78 -7.71 -1.60
CA SER A 532 -17.18 -6.38 -1.68
C SER A 532 -17.50 -5.64 -2.98
N TYR A 533 -18.32 -6.23 -3.86
CA TYR A 533 -18.73 -5.63 -5.12
C TYR A 533 -20.26 -5.45 -5.22
N PRO A 534 -20.88 -4.67 -4.30
CA PRO A 534 -22.33 -4.57 -4.20
C PRO A 534 -22.98 -3.87 -5.40
N SER A 535 -22.24 -2.98 -6.09
CA SER A 535 -22.72 -2.20 -7.22
C SER A 535 -22.69 -2.95 -8.55
N GLY A 536 -21.97 -4.07 -8.63
CA GLY A 536 -21.82 -4.82 -9.86
C GLY A 536 -22.09 -6.32 -9.70
N GLU A 537 -21.88 -7.06 -10.78
CA GLU A 537 -22.14 -8.50 -10.87
C GLU A 537 -20.86 -9.24 -11.25
N ILE A 538 -20.64 -10.41 -10.66
CA ILE A 538 -19.56 -11.31 -11.06
C ILE A 538 -20.19 -12.55 -11.69
N ILE A 539 -19.75 -12.88 -12.90
CA ILE A 539 -20.17 -14.09 -13.62
C ILE A 539 -18.94 -14.98 -13.78
N VAL A 540 -19.04 -16.19 -13.24
CA VAL A 540 -18.03 -17.24 -13.36
C VAL A 540 -18.47 -18.26 -14.42
N VAL A 541 -17.62 -18.51 -15.41
CA VAL A 541 -17.83 -19.54 -16.44
C VAL A 541 -16.86 -20.70 -16.20
N LEU A 542 -17.40 -21.90 -15.99
CA LEU A 542 -16.64 -23.14 -15.86
C LEU A 542 -16.99 -24.06 -17.01
N ASP A 543 -16.09 -24.16 -18.00
CA ASP A 543 -16.30 -25.02 -19.16
C ASP A 543 -15.75 -26.42 -18.92
N ALA A 544 -16.51 -27.44 -19.34
CA ALA A 544 -16.16 -28.87 -19.29
C ALA A 544 -15.88 -29.39 -17.87
N LEU A 545 -16.76 -29.09 -16.90
CA LEU A 545 -16.58 -29.54 -15.50
C LEU A 545 -16.44 -31.07 -15.37
N ASP A 546 -16.94 -31.85 -16.32
CA ASP A 546 -16.74 -33.30 -16.36
C ASP A 546 -15.27 -33.72 -16.56
N GLU A 547 -14.40 -32.83 -17.04
CA GLU A 547 -12.95 -33.05 -17.15
C GLU A 547 -12.17 -32.68 -15.87
N CYS A 548 -12.83 -32.10 -14.87
CA CYS A 548 -12.24 -31.88 -13.55
C CYS A 548 -12.05 -33.21 -12.81
N GLY A 549 -10.92 -33.35 -12.11
CA GLY A 549 -10.61 -34.57 -11.38
C GLY A 549 -11.64 -34.91 -10.31
N GLU A 550 -12.01 -36.18 -10.16
CA GLU A 550 -13.18 -36.64 -9.40
C GLU A 550 -13.28 -36.05 -7.98
N GLN A 551 -12.22 -36.19 -7.17
CA GLN A 551 -12.18 -35.65 -5.80
C GLN A 551 -12.28 -34.12 -5.76
N SER A 552 -11.64 -33.47 -6.74
CA SER A 552 -11.59 -32.02 -6.83
C SER A 552 -12.92 -31.42 -7.32
N ARG A 553 -13.58 -32.15 -8.22
CA ARG A 553 -14.93 -31.88 -8.72
C ARG A 553 -15.95 -32.01 -7.60
N GLU A 554 -15.86 -33.05 -6.78
CA GLU A 554 -16.74 -33.23 -5.63
C GLU A 554 -16.64 -32.05 -4.65
N SER A 555 -15.41 -31.62 -4.33
CA SER A 555 -15.15 -30.47 -3.46
C SER A 555 -15.78 -29.17 -4.00
N LEU A 556 -15.66 -28.93 -5.32
CA LEU A 556 -16.26 -27.78 -5.98
C LEU A 556 -17.80 -27.83 -5.96
N LEU A 557 -18.39 -29.00 -6.22
CA LEU A 557 -19.85 -29.19 -6.15
C LEU A 557 -20.38 -28.98 -4.73
N GLN A 558 -19.70 -29.48 -3.71
CA GLN A 558 -20.06 -29.25 -2.30
C GLN A 558 -19.96 -27.76 -1.93
N ALA A 559 -18.95 -27.04 -2.43
CA ALA A 559 -18.79 -25.62 -2.19
C ALA A 559 -19.90 -24.79 -2.87
N LEU A 560 -20.25 -25.11 -4.13
CA LEU A 560 -21.38 -24.53 -4.85
C LEU A 560 -22.70 -24.76 -4.09
N ASP A 561 -22.95 -25.99 -3.64
CA ASP A 561 -24.15 -26.33 -2.87
C ASP A 561 -24.25 -25.50 -1.59
N SER A 562 -23.17 -25.49 -0.81
CA SER A 562 -23.05 -24.72 0.43
C SER A 562 -23.31 -23.23 0.21
N PHE A 563 -22.77 -22.67 -0.87
CA PHE A 563 -22.94 -21.26 -1.23
C PHE A 563 -24.40 -20.92 -1.55
N PHE A 564 -25.06 -21.68 -2.43
CA PHE A 564 -26.46 -21.45 -2.77
C PHE A 564 -27.43 -21.79 -1.64
N THR A 565 -26.97 -22.54 -0.63
CA THR A 565 -27.75 -22.86 0.57
C THR A 565 -27.65 -21.81 1.66
N ILE A 566 -26.46 -21.29 1.93
CA ILE A 566 -26.20 -20.53 3.16
C ILE A 566 -25.78 -19.09 2.87
N SER A 567 -25.05 -18.86 1.78
CA SER A 567 -24.21 -17.66 1.61
C SER A 567 -24.58 -16.77 0.41
N SER A 568 -25.52 -17.19 -0.42
CA SER A 568 -25.92 -16.48 -1.65
C SER A 568 -26.68 -15.17 -1.39
N GLN A 569 -27.23 -15.00 -0.18
CA GLN A 569 -27.96 -13.79 0.20
C GLN A 569 -27.02 -12.57 0.17
N ASN A 570 -27.48 -11.47 -0.44
CA ASN A 570 -26.74 -10.20 -0.58
C ASN A 570 -25.44 -10.29 -1.43
N THR A 571 -25.38 -11.23 -2.37
CA THR A 571 -24.29 -11.30 -3.38
C THR A 571 -24.87 -11.36 -4.80
N ARG A 572 -24.08 -10.91 -5.77
CA ARG A 572 -24.39 -10.98 -7.21
C ARG A 572 -23.35 -11.84 -7.93
N LEU A 573 -23.23 -13.08 -7.48
CA LEU A 573 -22.27 -14.07 -8.01
C LEU A 573 -23.02 -15.16 -8.77
N LYS A 574 -22.88 -15.16 -10.09
CA LYS A 574 -23.50 -16.14 -10.98
C LYS A 574 -22.47 -17.13 -11.48
N PHE A 575 -22.94 -18.35 -11.73
CA PHE A 575 -22.13 -19.41 -12.32
C PHE A 575 -22.81 -19.93 -13.59
N LEU A 576 -22.03 -20.10 -14.65
CA LEU A 576 -22.40 -20.88 -15.83
C LEU A 576 -21.43 -22.07 -15.90
N VAL A 577 -21.97 -23.28 -15.82
CA VAL A 577 -21.21 -24.51 -15.87
C VAL A 577 -21.60 -25.26 -17.13
N THR A 578 -20.63 -25.72 -17.92
CA THR A 578 -20.88 -26.66 -19.01
C THR A 578 -20.34 -28.04 -18.63
N SER A 579 -21.06 -29.10 -18.98
CA SER A 579 -20.53 -30.47 -18.85
C SER A 579 -21.27 -31.46 -19.74
N ARG A 580 -20.84 -32.73 -19.70
CA ARG A 580 -21.67 -33.87 -20.10
C ARG A 580 -22.70 -34.20 -19.02
N PRO A 581 -23.85 -34.82 -19.37
CA PRO A 581 -24.86 -35.25 -18.41
C PRO A 581 -24.46 -36.59 -17.77
N TYR A 582 -23.37 -36.61 -17.00
CA TYR A 582 -23.00 -37.80 -16.23
C TYR A 582 -23.84 -37.93 -14.96
N ASP A 583 -24.22 -39.15 -14.59
CA ASP A 583 -25.13 -39.46 -13.49
C ASP A 583 -24.69 -38.83 -12.15
N ASP A 584 -23.38 -38.72 -11.90
CA ASP A 584 -22.82 -38.14 -10.67
C ASP A 584 -23.03 -36.62 -10.62
N LEU A 585 -22.81 -35.93 -11.75
CA LEU A 585 -23.11 -34.51 -11.90
C LEU A 585 -24.61 -34.24 -11.85
N GLU A 586 -25.40 -35.07 -12.52
CA GLU A 586 -26.85 -34.99 -12.50
C GLU A 586 -27.37 -35.17 -11.08
N SER A 587 -26.94 -36.22 -10.36
CA SER A 587 -27.30 -36.43 -8.96
C SER A 587 -26.87 -35.29 -8.03
N ALA A 588 -25.71 -34.68 -8.29
CA ALA A 588 -25.23 -33.55 -7.51
C ALA A 588 -26.11 -32.31 -7.73
N PHE A 589 -26.43 -31.99 -8.98
CA PHE A 589 -27.26 -30.84 -9.34
C PHE A 589 -28.76 -31.08 -9.12
N GLU A 590 -29.22 -32.33 -9.12
CA GLU A 590 -30.63 -32.69 -8.90
C GLU A 590 -31.12 -32.31 -7.50
N ARG A 591 -30.22 -32.36 -6.52
CA ARG A 591 -30.46 -31.84 -5.16
C ARG A 591 -30.84 -30.35 -5.17
N HIS A 592 -30.56 -29.64 -6.27
CA HIS A 592 -30.84 -28.22 -6.48
C HIS A 592 -32.02 -27.92 -7.39
N THR A 593 -32.59 -28.89 -8.11
CA THR A 593 -33.61 -28.65 -9.15
C THR A 593 -34.88 -27.98 -8.62
N ASN A 594 -35.19 -28.18 -7.34
CA ASN A 594 -36.34 -27.53 -6.67
C ASN A 594 -36.06 -26.09 -6.21
N ARG A 595 -34.85 -25.57 -6.44
CA ARG A 595 -34.42 -24.25 -5.97
C ARG A 595 -34.57 -23.26 -7.10
N LYS A 596 -35.19 -22.12 -6.80
CA LYS A 596 -35.31 -21.02 -7.78
C LYS A 596 -33.96 -20.61 -8.35
N THR A 597 -32.85 -20.76 -7.63
CA THR A 597 -31.50 -20.32 -8.02
C THR A 597 -30.79 -21.21 -9.03
N PHE A 598 -31.36 -22.36 -9.38
CA PHE A 598 -30.75 -23.34 -10.28
C PHE A 598 -31.51 -23.42 -11.60
N PHE A 599 -30.75 -23.48 -12.70
CA PHE A 599 -31.25 -23.57 -14.05
C PHE A 599 -30.51 -24.67 -14.79
N ARG A 600 -31.22 -25.49 -15.57
CA ARG A 600 -30.64 -26.50 -16.44
C ARG A 600 -31.12 -26.27 -17.87
N ILE A 601 -30.20 -26.39 -18.82
CA ILE A 601 -30.51 -26.44 -20.25
C ILE A 601 -29.84 -27.71 -20.78
N ASP A 602 -30.66 -28.59 -21.34
CA ASP A 602 -30.18 -29.81 -21.98
C ASP A 602 -30.06 -29.59 -23.49
N GLY A 603 -28.83 -29.51 -23.98
CA GLY A 603 -28.52 -29.36 -25.39
C GLY A 603 -28.97 -30.55 -26.22
N ASP A 604 -29.14 -31.73 -25.62
CA ASP A 604 -29.62 -32.91 -26.35
C ASP A 604 -31.13 -32.80 -26.64
N GLU A 605 -31.90 -32.08 -25.81
CA GLU A 605 -33.28 -31.69 -26.11
C GLU A 605 -33.38 -30.63 -27.22
N LYS A 606 -32.27 -29.92 -27.48
CA LYS A 606 -32.14 -28.88 -28.52
C LYS A 606 -31.47 -29.40 -29.80
N ALA A 607 -31.33 -30.72 -29.94
CA ALA A 607 -30.62 -31.34 -31.06
C ALA A 607 -31.11 -30.86 -32.43
N ALA A 608 -32.42 -30.69 -32.63
CA ALA A 608 -32.97 -30.22 -33.91
C ALA A 608 -32.52 -28.79 -34.28
N GLU A 609 -32.46 -27.89 -33.29
CA GLU A 609 -31.97 -26.51 -33.49
C GLU A 609 -30.46 -26.51 -33.78
N ILE A 610 -29.71 -27.31 -33.02
CA ILE A 610 -28.27 -27.48 -33.21
C ILE A 610 -27.95 -28.07 -34.59
N GLU A 611 -28.72 -29.04 -35.07
CA GLU A 611 -28.56 -29.62 -36.42
C GLU A 611 -28.78 -28.58 -37.53
N LEU A 612 -29.72 -27.65 -37.35
CA LEU A 612 -29.93 -26.55 -38.27
C LEU A 612 -28.72 -25.60 -38.29
N GLU A 613 -28.14 -25.30 -37.14
CA GLU A 613 -26.93 -24.50 -37.05
C GLU A 613 -25.70 -25.20 -37.65
N ILE A 614 -25.59 -26.52 -37.49
CA ILE A 614 -24.55 -27.33 -38.16
C ILE A 614 -24.64 -27.17 -39.68
N ASN A 615 -25.85 -27.03 -40.25
CA ASN A 615 -26.01 -26.76 -41.68
C ASN A 615 -25.39 -25.42 -42.10
N ILE A 616 -25.48 -24.39 -41.24
CA ILE A 616 -24.85 -23.07 -41.47
C ILE A 616 -23.32 -23.23 -41.48
N VAL A 617 -22.76 -24.02 -40.57
CA VAL A 617 -21.32 -24.33 -40.55
C VAL A 617 -20.90 -25.08 -41.79
N ILE A 618 -21.68 -26.07 -42.24
CA ILE A 618 -21.42 -26.80 -43.48
C ILE A 618 -21.35 -25.83 -44.66
N ASP A 619 -22.37 -25.00 -44.83
CA ASP A 619 -22.44 -24.04 -45.94
C ASP A 619 -21.24 -23.09 -45.93
N THR A 620 -20.96 -22.49 -44.78
CA THR A 620 -19.86 -21.53 -44.61
C THR A 620 -18.51 -22.18 -44.89
N LYS A 621 -18.27 -23.37 -44.33
CA LYS A 621 -16.97 -24.05 -44.45
C LYS A 621 -16.75 -24.60 -45.85
N VAL A 622 -17.75 -25.24 -46.46
CA VAL A 622 -17.64 -25.71 -47.85
C VAL A 622 -17.33 -24.55 -48.79
N GLU A 623 -17.98 -23.40 -48.61
CA GLU A 623 -17.68 -22.20 -49.39
C GLU A 623 -16.26 -21.66 -49.15
N GLU A 624 -15.71 -21.86 -47.94
CA GLU A 624 -14.34 -21.46 -47.60
C GLU A 624 -13.27 -22.38 -48.18
N PHE A 625 -13.35 -23.69 -47.94
CA PHE A 625 -12.27 -24.61 -48.31
C PHE A 625 -12.39 -25.17 -49.72
N ALA A 626 -13.60 -25.29 -50.28
CA ALA A 626 -13.86 -25.87 -51.60
C ALA A 626 -14.03 -24.80 -52.68
N ARG A 627 -13.45 -23.60 -52.52
CA ARG A 627 -13.52 -22.49 -53.51
C ARG A 627 -13.10 -22.89 -54.92
N ASP A 628 -12.15 -23.80 -55.04
CA ASP A 628 -11.64 -24.29 -56.32
C ASP A 628 -12.56 -25.34 -56.97
N PHE A 629 -13.59 -25.80 -56.26
CA PHE A 629 -14.54 -26.79 -56.75
C PHE A 629 -15.63 -26.07 -57.57
N SER A 630 -16.11 -26.74 -58.63
CA SER A 630 -17.27 -26.25 -59.38
C SER A 630 -18.47 -26.07 -58.45
N GLU A 631 -19.39 -25.18 -58.81
CA GLU A 631 -20.61 -24.95 -58.02
C GLU A 631 -21.43 -26.23 -57.84
N ALA A 632 -21.53 -27.07 -58.89
CA ALA A 632 -22.20 -28.37 -58.82
C ALA A 632 -21.52 -29.32 -57.80
N HIS A 633 -20.19 -29.30 -57.74
CA HIS A 633 -19.42 -30.12 -56.81
C HIS A 633 -19.53 -29.65 -55.36
N ARG A 634 -19.49 -28.33 -55.12
CA ARG A 634 -19.74 -27.75 -53.80
C ARG A 634 -21.13 -28.12 -53.32
N LYS A 635 -22.14 -27.95 -54.18
CA LYS A 635 -23.52 -28.32 -53.87
C LYS A 635 -23.67 -29.80 -53.53
N ALA A 636 -23.08 -30.70 -54.34
CA ALA A 636 -23.14 -32.14 -54.06
C ALA A 636 -22.47 -32.50 -52.73
N LEU A 637 -21.36 -31.86 -52.38
CA LEU A 637 -20.68 -32.04 -51.09
C LEU A 637 -21.51 -31.51 -49.92
N THR A 638 -22.05 -30.30 -50.05
CA THR A 638 -22.95 -29.71 -49.06
C THR A 638 -24.18 -30.58 -48.84
N ASP A 639 -24.88 -31.00 -49.90
CA ASP A 639 -26.07 -31.83 -49.82
C ASP A 639 -25.73 -33.17 -49.13
N ARG A 640 -24.62 -33.79 -49.51
CA ARG A 640 -24.15 -35.04 -48.88
C ARG A 640 -23.90 -34.86 -47.39
N LEU A 641 -23.12 -33.85 -47.00
CA LEU A 641 -22.83 -33.55 -45.59
C LEU A 641 -24.10 -33.21 -44.81
N LYS A 642 -25.10 -32.57 -45.44
CA LYS A 642 -26.39 -32.25 -44.81
C LYS A 642 -27.28 -33.47 -44.57
N THR A 643 -27.16 -34.49 -45.41
CA THR A 643 -27.95 -35.74 -45.30
C THR A 643 -27.39 -36.77 -44.34
N MET A 644 -26.20 -36.57 -43.75
CA MET A 644 -25.68 -37.53 -42.77
C MET A 644 -26.49 -37.48 -41.47
N GLU A 645 -26.72 -38.63 -40.87
CA GLU A 645 -27.41 -38.77 -39.59
C GLU A 645 -26.42 -38.59 -38.42
N ASN A 646 -26.90 -38.17 -37.24
CA ASN A 646 -26.11 -38.04 -36.00
C ASN A 646 -24.87 -37.14 -36.14
N ARG A 647 -25.00 -36.03 -36.88
CA ARG A 647 -23.90 -35.08 -37.11
C ARG A 647 -23.63 -34.25 -35.87
N THR A 648 -22.38 -34.24 -35.42
CA THR A 648 -21.89 -33.33 -34.37
C THR A 648 -20.88 -32.35 -34.95
N TYR A 649 -20.60 -31.25 -34.24
CA TYR A 649 -19.53 -30.32 -34.66
C TYR A 649 -18.16 -31.01 -34.69
N LEU A 650 -17.91 -31.95 -33.77
CA LEU A 650 -16.69 -32.76 -33.77
C LEU A 650 -16.59 -33.63 -35.03
N TRP A 651 -17.66 -34.36 -35.38
CA TRP A 651 -17.68 -35.15 -36.61
C TRP A 651 -17.41 -34.27 -37.83
N LEU A 652 -18.02 -33.09 -37.89
CA LEU A 652 -17.86 -32.17 -39.00
C LEU A 652 -16.42 -31.65 -39.08
N HIS A 653 -15.81 -31.30 -37.95
CA HIS A 653 -14.41 -30.89 -37.86
C HIS A 653 -13.47 -31.97 -38.39
N LEU A 654 -13.59 -33.21 -37.89
CA LEU A 654 -12.78 -34.35 -38.33
C LEU A 654 -12.98 -34.62 -39.82
N THR A 655 -14.23 -34.59 -40.29
CA THR A 655 -14.58 -34.82 -41.69
C THR A 655 -13.94 -33.79 -42.60
N PHE A 656 -14.05 -32.49 -42.27
CA PHE A 656 -13.41 -31.45 -43.08
C PHE A 656 -11.90 -31.60 -43.14
N ASP A 657 -11.25 -31.97 -42.05
CA ASP A 657 -9.80 -32.14 -42.07
C ASP A 657 -9.38 -33.40 -42.84
N ILE A 658 -10.14 -34.51 -42.78
CA ILE A 658 -9.95 -35.67 -43.66
C ILE A 658 -10.06 -35.25 -45.15
N ILE A 659 -11.07 -34.45 -45.49
CA ILE A 659 -11.28 -33.95 -46.86
C ILE A 659 -10.10 -33.07 -47.30
N LYS A 660 -9.61 -32.17 -46.43
CA LYS A 660 -8.46 -31.30 -46.72
C LYS A 660 -7.18 -32.10 -46.96
N THR A 661 -6.89 -33.10 -46.12
CA THR A 661 -5.68 -33.94 -46.25
C THR A 661 -5.67 -34.70 -47.58
N LYS A 662 -6.83 -35.12 -48.06
CA LYS A 662 -6.97 -35.85 -49.33
C LYS A 662 -7.24 -34.96 -50.55
N ARG A 663 -7.15 -33.63 -50.41
CA ARG A 663 -7.51 -32.65 -51.48
C ARG A 663 -6.79 -32.91 -52.80
N ALA A 664 -5.52 -33.31 -52.78
CA ALA A 664 -4.75 -33.62 -53.99
C ALA A 664 -5.34 -34.83 -54.76
N SER A 665 -5.82 -35.84 -54.03
CA SER A 665 -6.42 -37.07 -54.55
C SER A 665 -7.82 -36.89 -55.14
N PHE A 666 -8.43 -35.70 -54.99
CA PHE A 666 -9.78 -35.39 -55.45
C PHE A 666 -9.84 -34.19 -56.40
N SER A 667 -8.69 -33.75 -56.92
CA SER A 667 -8.59 -32.62 -57.87
C SER A 667 -9.28 -32.89 -59.22
N LYS A 668 -9.54 -34.16 -59.58
CA LYS A 668 -10.28 -34.52 -60.80
C LYS A 668 -11.77 -34.60 -60.52
N ALA A 669 -12.57 -33.99 -61.40
CA ALA A 669 -14.04 -34.04 -61.36
C ALA A 669 -14.62 -35.47 -61.24
N SER A 670 -13.97 -36.46 -61.88
CA SER A 670 -14.38 -37.86 -61.83
C SER A 670 -14.20 -38.54 -60.47
N GLN A 671 -13.46 -37.93 -59.54
CA GLN A 671 -13.12 -38.49 -58.23
C GLN A 671 -13.98 -37.92 -57.11
N ILE A 672 -14.89 -36.97 -57.40
CA ILE A 672 -15.74 -36.39 -56.37
C ILE A 672 -16.74 -37.40 -55.79
N HIS A 673 -17.24 -38.35 -56.61
CA HIS A 673 -18.09 -39.43 -56.10
C HIS A 673 -17.34 -40.28 -55.07
N ASN A 674 -16.06 -40.61 -55.35
CA ASN A 674 -15.22 -41.34 -54.39
C ASN A 674 -15.01 -40.55 -53.09
N LEU A 675 -14.88 -39.22 -53.17
CA LEU A 675 -14.84 -38.35 -52.00
C LEU A 675 -16.13 -38.47 -51.17
N LEU A 676 -17.29 -38.32 -51.81
CA LEU A 676 -18.60 -38.38 -51.16
C LEU A 676 -18.90 -39.75 -50.52
N ASP A 677 -18.40 -40.82 -51.14
CA ASP A 677 -18.49 -42.19 -50.62
C ASP A 677 -17.52 -42.46 -49.47
N SER A 678 -16.40 -41.73 -49.42
CA SER A 678 -15.39 -41.86 -48.36
C SER A 678 -15.67 -41.03 -47.10
N ILE A 679 -16.73 -40.23 -47.09
CA ILE A 679 -17.12 -39.42 -45.94
C ILE A 679 -17.52 -40.36 -44.79
N PRO A 680 -16.89 -40.25 -43.61
CA PRO A 680 -17.23 -41.07 -42.46
C PRO A 680 -18.65 -40.81 -42.00
N ARG A 681 -19.37 -41.83 -41.55
CA ARG A 681 -20.77 -41.67 -41.10
C ARG A 681 -20.86 -41.29 -39.63
N THR A 682 -19.86 -41.65 -38.84
CA THR A 682 -19.80 -41.38 -37.40
C THR A 682 -18.43 -40.82 -37.00
N VAL A 683 -18.33 -40.30 -35.76
CA VAL A 683 -17.05 -39.88 -35.18
C VAL A 683 -16.05 -41.04 -35.12
N SER A 684 -16.52 -42.25 -34.76
CA SER A 684 -15.69 -43.47 -34.74
C SER A 684 -15.16 -43.80 -36.14
N ASP A 685 -16.00 -43.74 -37.18
CA ASP A 685 -15.54 -43.96 -38.56
C ASP A 685 -14.50 -42.91 -38.97
N ALA A 686 -14.66 -41.65 -38.54
CA ALA A 686 -13.70 -40.59 -38.83
C ALA A 686 -12.34 -40.88 -38.17
N TYR A 687 -12.34 -41.33 -36.91
CA TYR A 687 -11.13 -41.79 -36.22
C TYR A 687 -10.48 -42.98 -36.94
N GLU A 688 -11.25 -43.96 -37.39
CA GLU A 688 -10.69 -45.07 -38.18
C GLU A 688 -10.03 -44.60 -39.47
N VAL A 689 -10.67 -43.67 -40.19
CA VAL A 689 -10.11 -43.12 -41.43
C VAL A 689 -8.80 -42.39 -41.17
N ILE A 690 -8.72 -41.63 -40.07
CA ILE A 690 -7.49 -40.95 -39.64
C ILE A 690 -6.39 -41.97 -39.35
N LEU A 691 -6.67 -42.98 -38.52
CA LEU A 691 -5.67 -43.99 -38.12
C LEU A 691 -5.26 -44.93 -39.27
N LYS A 692 -6.19 -45.29 -40.17
CA LYS A 692 -5.89 -46.10 -41.36
C LYS A 692 -4.93 -45.39 -42.32
N HIS A 693 -5.06 -44.07 -42.46
CA HIS A 693 -4.21 -43.31 -43.38
C HIS A 693 -2.75 -43.25 -42.92
N VAL A 694 -2.54 -43.31 -41.61
CA VAL A 694 -1.21 -43.22 -41.01
C VAL A 694 -0.47 -44.57 -41.00
N SER A 695 -1.20 -45.67 -41.21
CA SER A 695 -0.69 -47.05 -41.04
C SER A 695 -0.49 -47.81 -42.36
N GLU A 696 -0.19 -47.11 -43.46
CA GLU A 696 0.10 -47.75 -44.75
C GLU A 696 1.47 -48.44 -44.78
N ASP A 697 2.43 -48.01 -43.94
CA ASP A 697 3.72 -48.70 -43.70
C ASP A 697 3.66 -49.52 -42.39
N LEU A 698 4.27 -50.72 -42.39
CA LEU A 698 4.26 -51.64 -41.24
C LEU A 698 5.09 -51.09 -40.07
N ASP A 699 6.21 -50.42 -40.36
CA ASP A 699 7.06 -49.84 -39.35
C ASP A 699 6.37 -48.63 -38.69
N ASP A 700 5.73 -47.76 -39.48
CA ASP A 700 4.95 -46.61 -38.99
C ASP A 700 3.74 -47.05 -38.15
N ARG A 701 3.13 -48.19 -38.45
CA ARG A 701 2.02 -48.73 -37.65
C ARG A 701 2.45 -49.09 -36.23
N SER A 702 3.62 -49.70 -36.06
CA SER A 702 4.15 -50.05 -34.74
C SER A 702 4.49 -48.79 -33.93
N LEU A 703 5.14 -47.80 -34.56
CA LEU A 703 5.47 -46.52 -33.95
C LEU A 703 4.22 -45.74 -33.54
N THR A 704 3.21 -45.70 -34.42
CA THR A 704 1.90 -45.08 -34.14
C THR A 704 1.24 -45.73 -32.93
N GLN A 705 1.27 -47.06 -32.87
CA GLN A 705 0.69 -47.80 -31.76
C GLN A 705 1.39 -47.44 -30.44
N SER A 706 2.72 -47.51 -30.38
CA SER A 706 3.49 -47.15 -29.18
C SER A 706 3.26 -45.69 -28.77
N LEU A 707 3.17 -44.77 -29.73
CA LEU A 707 2.87 -43.36 -29.47
C LEU A 707 1.52 -43.20 -28.78
N LEU A 708 0.47 -43.87 -29.29
CA LEU A 708 -0.86 -43.81 -28.69
C LEU A 708 -0.90 -44.46 -27.31
N GLU A 709 -0.22 -45.60 -27.11
CA GLU A 709 -0.10 -46.25 -25.79
C GLU A 709 0.55 -45.31 -24.76
N LEU A 710 1.67 -44.67 -25.12
CA LEU A 710 2.38 -43.73 -24.26
C LEU A 710 1.48 -42.56 -23.87
N VAL A 711 0.77 -41.96 -24.83
CA VAL A 711 -0.14 -40.82 -24.57
C VAL A 711 -1.33 -41.25 -23.71
N LEU A 712 -1.86 -42.46 -23.90
CA LEU A 712 -2.97 -42.98 -23.10
C LEU A 712 -2.58 -43.35 -21.67
N ALA A 713 -1.40 -43.94 -21.50
CA ALA A 713 -0.90 -44.41 -20.21
C ALA A 713 -0.33 -43.28 -19.35
N ALA A 714 0.07 -42.17 -19.97
CA ALA A 714 0.65 -41.05 -19.25
C ALA A 714 -0.36 -40.39 -18.30
N THR A 715 0.09 -40.13 -17.07
CA THR A 715 -0.69 -39.46 -16.03
C THR A 715 -0.83 -37.95 -16.27
N ARG A 716 0.06 -37.39 -17.08
CA ARG A 716 0.05 -36.00 -17.58
C ARG A 716 0.53 -35.98 -19.03
N PRO A 717 0.20 -34.95 -19.81
CA PRO A 717 0.79 -34.81 -21.14
C PRO A 717 2.29 -34.74 -21.15
N LEU A 718 2.82 -35.59 -22.03
CA LEU A 718 4.23 -35.75 -22.28
C LEU A 718 4.69 -34.65 -23.21
N THR A 719 5.88 -34.11 -22.92
CA THR A 719 6.56 -33.18 -23.81
C THR A 719 7.10 -33.90 -25.04
N LEU A 720 7.37 -33.17 -26.13
CA LEU A 720 7.99 -33.70 -27.35
C LEU A 720 9.30 -34.41 -27.02
N ASP A 721 10.12 -33.85 -26.12
CA ASP A 721 11.38 -34.47 -25.73
C ASP A 721 11.12 -35.79 -24.96
N GLU A 722 10.20 -35.81 -24.01
CA GLU A 722 9.84 -37.04 -23.26
C GLU A 722 9.35 -38.16 -24.18
N VAL A 723 8.49 -37.83 -25.16
CA VAL A 723 7.96 -38.80 -26.12
C VAL A 723 9.05 -39.28 -27.07
N ASN A 724 10.00 -38.42 -27.47
CA ASN A 724 11.13 -38.80 -28.31
C ASN A 724 11.98 -39.89 -27.64
N TYR A 725 12.31 -39.69 -26.36
CA TYR A 725 13.00 -40.72 -25.57
C TYR A 725 12.15 -41.98 -25.42
N ALA A 726 10.90 -41.85 -24.99
CA ALA A 726 10.04 -42.99 -24.71
C ALA A 726 9.77 -43.85 -25.95
N LEU A 727 9.52 -43.24 -27.11
CA LEU A 727 9.37 -43.96 -28.37
C LEU A 727 10.66 -44.66 -28.79
N THR A 728 11.81 -43.98 -28.71
CA THR A 728 13.11 -44.57 -29.06
C THR A 728 13.38 -45.81 -28.21
N LEU A 729 13.19 -45.71 -26.90
CA LEU A 729 13.36 -46.82 -25.96
C LEU A 729 12.39 -47.98 -26.21
N THR A 730 11.15 -47.67 -26.58
CA THR A 730 10.11 -48.70 -26.81
C THR A 730 10.33 -49.45 -28.14
N THR A 731 11.05 -48.84 -29.09
CA THR A 731 11.08 -49.30 -30.49
C THR A 731 12.46 -49.76 -30.98
N ALA A 732 13.55 -49.43 -30.26
CA ALA A 732 14.92 -49.81 -30.63
C ALA A 732 15.15 -51.33 -30.76
N GLY A 733 14.39 -52.15 -30.02
CA GLY A 733 14.52 -53.62 -30.08
C GLY A 733 15.82 -54.18 -29.50
N HIS A 734 16.65 -53.34 -28.87
CA HIS A 734 17.86 -53.70 -28.14
C HIS A 734 18.01 -52.86 -26.86
N GLU A 735 18.90 -53.29 -25.96
CA GLU A 735 19.25 -52.53 -24.76
C GLU A 735 20.32 -51.48 -25.09
N PHE A 736 20.21 -50.32 -24.43
CA PHE A 736 21.21 -49.24 -24.52
C PHE A 736 22.20 -49.36 -23.37
N SER A 737 23.50 -49.24 -23.68
CA SER A 737 24.58 -49.35 -22.69
C SER A 737 25.02 -47.98 -22.14
N SER A 738 24.63 -46.89 -22.79
CA SER A 738 24.93 -45.52 -22.34
C SER A 738 23.93 -44.48 -22.84
N GLN A 739 23.91 -43.30 -22.22
CA GLN A 739 23.09 -42.17 -22.65
C GLN A 739 23.47 -41.67 -24.06
N ALA A 740 24.76 -41.71 -24.41
CA ALA A 740 25.23 -41.24 -25.71
C ALA A 740 24.67 -42.11 -26.86
N GLU A 741 24.50 -43.41 -26.65
CA GLU A 741 23.88 -44.32 -27.63
C GLU A 741 22.40 -43.98 -27.86
N ILE A 742 21.68 -43.59 -26.80
CA ILE A 742 20.28 -43.15 -26.92
C ILE A 742 20.23 -41.84 -27.71
N ASP A 743 21.07 -40.86 -27.35
CA ASP A 743 21.11 -39.54 -27.98
C ASP A 743 21.40 -39.62 -29.49
N ASP A 744 22.21 -40.60 -29.93
CA ASP A 744 22.52 -40.86 -31.34
C ASP A 744 21.33 -41.45 -32.13
N GLU A 745 20.40 -42.13 -31.47
CA GLU A 745 19.21 -42.74 -32.08
C GLU A 745 17.95 -41.87 -32.00
N LEU A 746 17.96 -40.80 -31.19
CA LEU A 746 16.83 -39.86 -31.10
C LEU A 746 16.54 -39.20 -32.44
N TRP A 747 15.26 -38.95 -32.70
CA TRP A 747 14.89 -38.05 -33.78
C TRP A 747 15.41 -36.63 -33.50
N PRO A 748 15.94 -35.91 -34.51
CA PRO A 748 16.37 -34.54 -34.33
C PRO A 748 15.23 -33.66 -33.79
N LYS A 749 15.48 -32.90 -32.72
CA LYS A 749 14.45 -32.11 -32.00
C LYS A 749 13.60 -31.23 -32.93
N GLY A 750 14.23 -30.60 -33.93
CA GLY A 750 13.53 -29.75 -34.91
C GLY A 750 12.60 -30.50 -35.88
N ARG A 751 12.72 -31.83 -35.99
CA ARG A 751 11.92 -32.68 -36.89
C ARG A 751 10.93 -33.57 -36.17
N PHE A 752 11.17 -33.91 -34.90
CA PHE A 752 10.32 -34.86 -34.18
C PHE A 752 8.84 -34.44 -34.11
N LYS A 753 8.55 -33.13 -33.98
CA LYS A 753 7.16 -32.63 -34.07
C LYS A 753 6.46 -33.03 -35.37
N SER A 754 7.18 -33.06 -36.49
CA SER A 754 6.63 -33.50 -37.77
C SER A 754 6.47 -35.02 -37.83
N VAL A 755 7.38 -35.77 -37.20
CA VAL A 755 7.27 -37.23 -37.07
C VAL A 755 6.00 -37.59 -36.28
N VAL A 756 5.78 -36.98 -35.12
CA VAL A 756 4.55 -37.16 -34.33
C VAL A 756 3.31 -36.87 -35.17
N ARG A 757 3.28 -35.74 -35.89
CA ARG A 757 2.16 -35.38 -36.78
C ARG A 757 1.92 -36.41 -37.89
N ASN A 758 2.97 -37.00 -38.43
CA ASN A 758 2.86 -38.03 -39.46
C ASN A 758 2.34 -39.34 -38.86
N LEU A 759 2.84 -39.75 -37.69
CA LEU A 759 2.47 -40.98 -36.97
C LEU A 759 1.12 -40.93 -36.27
N SER A 760 0.59 -39.77 -35.94
CA SER A 760 -0.73 -39.66 -35.29
C SER A 760 -1.81 -39.09 -36.21
N GLY A 761 -1.42 -38.52 -37.35
CA GLY A 761 -2.29 -37.66 -38.14
C GLY A 761 -2.94 -36.59 -37.25
N LEU A 762 -4.26 -36.46 -37.35
CA LEU A 762 -5.07 -35.52 -36.58
C LEU A 762 -5.45 -36.03 -35.18
N PHE A 763 -5.00 -37.22 -34.79
CA PHE A 763 -5.42 -37.85 -33.55
C PHE A 763 -4.75 -37.24 -32.31
N ILE A 764 -3.52 -36.73 -32.47
CA ILE A 764 -2.75 -36.03 -31.45
C ILE A 764 -2.49 -34.59 -31.89
N ILE A 765 -2.70 -33.65 -30.97
CA ILE A 765 -2.37 -32.25 -31.10
C ILE A 765 -1.08 -31.97 -30.31
N VAL A 766 -0.23 -31.10 -30.86
CA VAL A 766 0.98 -30.62 -30.17
C VAL A 766 0.83 -29.14 -29.84
N CYS A 767 0.53 -28.85 -28.57
CA CYS A 767 0.41 -27.50 -28.00
C CYS A 767 1.55 -27.28 -27.01
N ASP A 768 2.28 -26.16 -27.12
CA ASP A 768 3.40 -25.80 -26.25
C ASP A 768 4.39 -26.94 -25.99
N SER A 769 4.71 -27.67 -27.07
CA SER A 769 5.59 -28.83 -27.05
C SER A 769 5.10 -30.01 -26.20
N ARG A 770 3.82 -30.08 -25.88
CA ARG A 770 3.16 -31.22 -25.21
C ARG A 770 2.15 -31.88 -26.12
N LEU A 771 2.00 -33.19 -25.98
CA LEU A 771 1.09 -34.01 -26.78
C LEU A 771 -0.23 -34.22 -26.03
N SER A 772 -1.35 -33.94 -26.69
CA SER A 772 -2.69 -34.22 -26.19
C SER A 772 -3.54 -34.88 -27.27
N LEU A 773 -4.54 -35.65 -26.88
CA LEU A 773 -5.52 -36.17 -27.82
C LEU A 773 -6.40 -35.05 -28.36
N ILE A 774 -6.85 -35.16 -29.62
CA ILE A 774 -7.71 -34.15 -30.26
C ILE A 774 -9.00 -33.85 -29.47
N HIS A 775 -9.53 -34.86 -28.79
CA HIS A 775 -10.72 -34.73 -27.96
C HIS A 775 -10.82 -35.93 -27.00
N LEU A 776 -11.54 -35.78 -25.87
CA LEU A 776 -11.74 -36.88 -24.91
C LEU A 776 -12.41 -38.11 -25.54
N THR A 777 -13.27 -37.93 -26.55
CA THR A 777 -13.89 -39.04 -27.29
C THR A 777 -12.88 -39.88 -28.09
N ALA A 778 -11.70 -39.33 -28.41
CA ALA A 778 -10.62 -40.07 -29.03
C ALA A 778 -10.02 -41.08 -28.03
N ARG A 779 -9.87 -40.69 -26.76
CA ARG A 779 -9.48 -41.59 -25.67
C ARG A 779 -10.50 -42.70 -25.49
N GLU A 780 -11.78 -42.34 -25.40
CA GLU A 780 -12.88 -43.30 -25.27
C GLU A 780 -12.86 -44.32 -26.40
N PHE A 781 -12.72 -43.86 -27.65
CA PHE A 781 -12.60 -44.73 -28.83
C PHE A 781 -11.44 -45.73 -28.72
N LEU A 782 -10.27 -45.32 -28.20
CA LEU A 782 -9.12 -46.22 -28.02
C LEU A 782 -9.30 -47.20 -26.84
N THR A 783 -10.12 -46.85 -25.85
CA THR A 783 -10.30 -47.63 -24.61
C THR A 783 -11.60 -48.45 -24.54
N ASP A 784 -12.53 -48.27 -25.48
CA ASP A 784 -13.84 -48.95 -25.45
C ASP A 784 -13.67 -50.47 -25.66
N GLN A 785 -14.16 -51.25 -24.68
CA GLN A 785 -14.13 -52.72 -24.71
C GLN A 785 -15.10 -53.31 -25.74
N LYS A 786 -16.17 -52.58 -26.10
CA LYS A 786 -17.09 -52.97 -27.17
C LYS A 786 -16.57 -52.39 -28.48
N LYS A 787 -15.67 -53.11 -29.15
CA LYS A 787 -15.10 -52.75 -30.47
C LYS A 787 -16.19 -52.30 -31.46
N LYS A 788 -16.50 -51.01 -31.51
CA LYS A 788 -17.32 -50.39 -32.55
C LYS A 788 -16.38 -49.96 -33.66
N GLY A 789 -16.03 -50.91 -34.53
CA GLY A 789 -15.09 -50.64 -35.62
C GLY A 789 -14.32 -51.85 -36.15
N GLN A 790 -13.70 -51.67 -37.32
CA GLN A 790 -12.69 -52.56 -37.88
C GLN A 790 -11.28 -52.28 -37.33
N TRP A 791 -11.05 -51.16 -36.64
CA TRP A 791 -9.76 -50.92 -35.99
C TRP A 791 -9.59 -51.89 -34.82
N HIS A 792 -8.75 -52.90 -35.03
CA HIS A 792 -8.37 -53.85 -34.00
C HIS A 792 -7.32 -53.19 -33.11
N GLY A 793 -7.77 -52.34 -32.19
CA GLY A 793 -6.94 -51.91 -31.07
C GLY A 793 -6.40 -53.08 -30.25
N PHE A 794 -5.48 -52.76 -29.35
CA PHE A 794 -4.66 -53.63 -28.48
C PHE A 794 -5.31 -55.00 -28.17
N SER A 795 -4.78 -56.05 -28.80
CA SER A 795 -5.01 -57.44 -28.40
C SER A 795 -3.85 -57.94 -27.56
#